data_AF-A0A286EUE1-F1
#
_entry.id   AF-A0A286EUE1-F1
#
_cell.length_a   1.000
_cell.length_b   1.000
_cell.length_c   1.000
_cell.angle_alpha   90.00
_cell.angle_beta   90.00
_cell.angle_gamma   90.00
#
_symmetry.space_group_name_H-M   'P 1'
#
loop_
_entity.id
_entity.type
_entity.pdbx_description
1 polymer ?
#
loop_
_entity_poly.entity_id
_entity_poly.type
_entity_poly.pdbx_seq_one_letter_code
_entity_poly.pdbx_strand_id
1 'polypeptide(L)'
;MPRSRRLLAGAVPLVFTAALLVAAAPSATAASPAAAPNGPGTSSHQSLARKDCVGTARNTASKVWFTVANGVLSDVYAPTVDTTQVETMQYLVTDGKTFTDLQTRDMTYRAVADPTGMLCTVTATAKSGAYRLITNYFTDPARSSVVVHTSYLPLTTAARGNHVYVRLDANAGGTGGGGSTNVGGDSALIDTSTATAVPVSYDTQSQTGHAYATPSYLALRGNLPFTSVSSGFVGTSSDGLTELDASHTLSPRYTTATNGNIEQTAGVQTDSSGAFTLALGFGSSRVAAVGAATATAHASVNAVAASYELGWLGYDAGLRVPSAIVPGLSTTQLITAFKDYYQSANVVKASEDKTYPGAIVAGLDAPWGQSIAGFSTGYREVFGRDLYEAWTALYTDGDLATAQATVRYLLLKSQLPDGSQPRNSTLDGAKAPDSFNIQLDEAAYPLLMALQSGLASDNVLWPHVRATANFLISHGPSFGVERWEEQTGYSPSTIAAEIAGLVAAASIAKVHGDAADARIWLATADQYQRSIKSWGVTSTGSLSSQPYFIRLSKTGDPNAAISYGLGNGGPTLDQRNVVDLGFLEYVRLGELSPTDPTLSNSLAVADANLKKSTSSGPGWLRYNGDGYGDCYVPSDTSCTVNGAPWTNNFSGTGHPWPVLGAERAQQYLAQGNRTAAASILATINKMNSGPGLVPEQVWDKPNLPASPYGSDPATASIGFVNGQADGSASPLSWGSAAQVRLTADLVAGRNLELPTQTKARYVSHQQLGTTLQVDSPLDATAVDKTITVSGTAVAGATIDVAEIATDANNATITAKATAKLDGSFSLSLTAAAGTNVLVISSTAPNGGTAQVVRSVINDAVNGTLLFEQADPTGDDNGPGNYAYPTAGDFHAGAFDLTNFQVYDTGSTVTFRVQTRDLTATFGSTNGAQLDDVYVHVPGAAATSTSPSYPGMNYQLAPAAAWSRLIEAQGFGNQRFVDSSGATLGDVTTSANSISRYVTFSVDKAALGGTPGSGWGFTVVLTGQDGTHGTDQTRGFSSTPGGYNFGVCATAEATPICSADPNTVPKAVDVLTPTGTAQSDELNYVLHTPVVLQDITIP
;
A
#
# COMPACT_ATOMS: atom_id res chain seq x y z
N MET A 1 -71.88 -26.23 63.54
CA MET A 1 -72.40 -25.39 64.66
C MET A 1 -72.52 -23.95 64.19
N PRO A 2 -73.56 -23.23 64.60
CA PRO A 2 -74.49 -22.58 63.68
C PRO A 2 -74.46 -21.04 63.81
N ARG A 3 -75.03 -20.24 62.91
CA ARG A 3 -76.44 -19.79 62.94
C ARG A 3 -76.60 -18.68 61.88
N SER A 4 -77.44 -18.87 60.85
CA SER A 4 -78.86 -18.45 60.75
C SER A 4 -79.06 -16.91 60.73
N ARG A 5 -79.91 -16.27 59.90
CA ARG A 5 -81.27 -16.65 59.46
C ARG A 5 -81.89 -15.56 58.53
N ARG A 6 -82.93 -15.97 57.75
CA ARG A 6 -84.13 -15.24 57.23
C ARG A 6 -84.00 -14.35 55.97
N LEU A 7 -84.98 -14.22 55.05
CA LEU A 7 -86.29 -14.85 54.77
C LEU A 7 -86.79 -14.40 53.36
N LEU A 8 -87.33 -15.35 52.58
CA LEU A 8 -88.50 -15.40 51.66
C LEU A 8 -88.95 -14.29 50.65
N ALA A 9 -89.56 -14.83 49.57
CA ALA A 9 -90.43 -14.29 48.49
C ALA A 9 -89.71 -13.75 47.23
N GLY A 10 -90.02 -14.11 45.97
CA GLY A 10 -91.09 -14.91 45.37
C GLY A 10 -91.73 -14.16 44.18
N ALA A 11 -91.23 -14.33 42.94
CA ALA A 11 -91.96 -14.10 41.67
C ALA A 11 -91.13 -14.60 40.45
N VAL A 12 -91.82 -15.16 39.45
CA VAL A 12 -91.34 -15.86 38.23
C VAL A 12 -91.83 -15.05 36.99
N PRO A 13 -91.28 -15.22 35.77
CA PRO A 13 -90.20 -14.45 35.15
C PRO A 13 -90.69 -13.44 34.08
N LEU A 14 -89.89 -12.40 33.80
CA LEU A 14 -89.98 -11.67 32.53
C LEU A 14 -88.68 -11.89 31.76
N VAL A 15 -88.80 -12.42 30.54
CA VAL A 15 -87.70 -12.67 29.61
C VAL A 15 -87.15 -11.31 29.15
N PHE A 16 -85.93 -10.99 29.58
CA PHE A 16 -85.09 -9.97 28.96
C PHE A 16 -83.84 -10.64 28.40
N THR A 17 -83.71 -10.63 27.08
CA THR A 17 -82.47 -10.94 26.36
C THR A 17 -81.44 -9.86 26.67
N ALA A 18 -80.48 -10.17 27.54
CA ALA A 18 -79.24 -9.41 27.70
C ALA A 18 -78.10 -10.26 27.15
N ALA A 19 -77.49 -9.78 26.06
CA ALA A 19 -76.29 -10.35 25.48
C ALA A 19 -75.13 -10.22 26.49
N LEU A 20 -74.67 -11.35 27.03
CA LEU A 20 -73.38 -11.43 27.70
C LEU A 20 -72.28 -11.34 26.63
N LEU A 21 -71.71 -10.15 26.48
CA LEU A 21 -70.37 -9.96 25.93
C LEU A 21 -69.38 -10.63 26.89
N VAL A 22 -69.05 -11.89 26.60
CA VAL A 22 -67.80 -12.48 27.07
C VAL A 22 -66.70 -11.72 26.36
N ALA A 23 -66.01 -10.82 27.06
CA ALA A 23 -64.76 -10.27 26.59
C ALA A 23 -63.75 -11.42 26.53
N ALA A 24 -63.64 -12.04 25.36
CA ALA A 24 -62.50 -12.87 25.03
C ALA A 24 -61.26 -11.97 25.16
N ALA A 25 -60.39 -12.28 26.12
CA ALA A 25 -59.06 -11.71 26.13
C ALA A 25 -58.45 -12.00 24.74
N PRO A 26 -57.87 -11.02 24.05
CA PRO A 26 -57.20 -11.31 22.79
C PRO A 26 -56.05 -12.27 23.11
N SER A 27 -56.16 -13.49 22.63
CA SER A 27 -55.01 -14.38 22.50
C SER A 27 -53.95 -13.60 21.75
N ALA A 28 -52.84 -13.28 22.42
CA ALA A 28 -51.68 -12.70 21.76
C ALA A 28 -51.23 -13.69 20.68
N THR A 29 -51.60 -13.43 19.43
CA THR A 29 -51.06 -14.11 18.27
C THR A 29 -49.58 -13.82 18.26
N ALA A 30 -48.74 -14.83 18.49
CA ALA A 30 -47.31 -14.73 18.26
C ALA A 30 -47.12 -14.20 16.82
N ALA A 31 -46.52 -13.02 16.67
CA ALA A 31 -46.28 -12.43 15.37
C ALA A 31 -45.45 -13.41 14.53
N SER A 32 -45.86 -13.65 13.28
CA SER A 32 -45.08 -14.48 12.37
C SER A 32 -43.68 -13.90 12.19
N PRO A 33 -42.63 -14.74 12.15
CA PRO A 33 -41.26 -14.28 11.87
C PRO A 33 -41.25 -13.51 10.55
N ALA A 34 -40.71 -12.29 10.58
CA ALA A 34 -40.70 -11.38 9.43
C ALA A 34 -39.27 -11.05 8.99
N ALA A 35 -39.10 -10.72 7.71
CA ALA A 35 -37.87 -10.10 7.24
C ALA A 35 -37.82 -8.63 7.66
N ALA A 36 -36.62 -8.12 7.95
CA ALA A 36 -36.39 -6.72 8.25
C ALA A 36 -36.80 -5.82 7.05
N PRO A 37 -37.60 -4.77 7.26
CA PRO A 37 -37.94 -3.82 6.21
C PRO A 37 -36.82 -2.78 5.99
N ASN A 38 -36.93 -2.01 4.90
CA ASN A 38 -36.14 -0.80 4.64
C ASN A 38 -34.62 -1.02 4.43
N GLY A 39 -34.22 -2.18 3.92
CA GLY A 39 -32.84 -2.40 3.45
C GLY A 39 -32.45 -1.46 2.30
N PRO A 40 -31.13 -1.29 2.04
CA PRO A 40 -30.02 -2.10 2.55
C PRO A 40 -29.31 -1.53 3.79
N GLY A 41 -29.87 -0.52 4.48
CA GLY A 41 -29.18 0.17 5.58
C GLY A 41 -28.21 1.25 5.10
N THR A 42 -27.60 1.96 6.05
CA THR A 42 -26.58 2.98 5.78
C THR A 42 -25.26 2.35 5.35
N SER A 43 -24.39 3.10 4.65
CA SER A 43 -23.03 2.63 4.36
C SER A 43 -22.28 2.27 5.66
N SER A 44 -21.64 1.12 5.69
CA SER A 44 -20.67 0.78 6.74
C SER A 44 -19.30 1.39 6.47
N HIS A 45 -18.49 1.41 7.52
CA HIS A 45 -17.11 1.85 7.46
C HIS A 45 -16.19 0.78 8.06
N GLN A 46 -14.89 0.90 7.83
CA GLN A 46 -13.91 0.20 8.65
C GLN A 46 -13.96 0.76 10.09
N SER A 47 -13.52 0.00 11.09
CA SER A 47 -13.56 0.51 12.46
C SER A 47 -12.47 1.56 12.72
N LEU A 48 -12.59 2.28 13.84
CA LEU A 48 -11.62 3.27 14.30
C LEU A 48 -10.21 2.67 14.39
N ALA A 49 -9.23 3.28 13.72
CA ALA A 49 -7.85 2.78 13.65
C ALA A 49 -7.13 2.81 15.00
N ARG A 50 -7.37 3.86 15.80
CA ARG A 50 -6.80 4.01 17.15
C ARG A 50 -7.38 2.96 18.09
N LYS A 51 -6.75 1.79 18.16
CA LYS A 51 -7.17 0.70 19.04
C LYS A 51 -6.78 0.99 20.49
N ASP A 52 -7.65 0.57 21.39
CA ASP A 52 -7.37 0.45 22.81
C ASP A 52 -6.60 -0.84 23.10
N CYS A 53 -6.97 -1.94 22.44
CA CYS A 53 -6.37 -3.26 22.65
C CYS A 53 -6.40 -4.07 21.35
N VAL A 54 -5.45 -4.98 21.21
CA VAL A 54 -5.48 -6.05 20.19
C VAL A 54 -5.17 -7.38 20.88
N GLY A 55 -5.65 -8.48 20.32
CA GLY A 55 -5.30 -9.79 20.85
C GLY A 55 -5.69 -10.96 19.95
N THR A 56 -4.97 -12.06 20.12
CA THR A 56 -5.25 -13.36 19.50
C THR A 56 -4.67 -14.47 20.36
N ALA A 57 -5.15 -15.71 20.25
CA ALA A 57 -4.52 -16.81 20.97
C ALA A 57 -3.14 -17.09 20.36
N ARG A 58 -2.12 -17.40 21.17
CA ARG A 58 -0.76 -17.62 20.65
C ARG A 58 -0.63 -18.79 19.65
N ASN A 59 -1.57 -19.73 19.61
CA ASN A 59 -1.51 -20.85 18.68
C ASN A 59 -2.07 -20.50 17.27
N THR A 60 -1.91 -21.43 16.33
CA THR A 60 -2.43 -21.34 14.95
C THR A 60 -3.79 -22.02 14.75
N ALA A 61 -4.33 -22.67 15.79
CA ALA A 61 -5.61 -23.37 15.73
C ALA A 61 -6.80 -22.40 15.81
N SER A 62 -6.72 -21.40 16.69
CA SER A 62 -7.70 -20.32 16.79
C SER A 62 -7.40 -19.25 15.76
N LYS A 63 -8.08 -19.28 14.61
CA LYS A 63 -7.87 -18.36 13.48
C LYS A 63 -8.67 -17.06 13.63
N VAL A 64 -8.52 -16.41 14.78
CA VAL A 64 -9.29 -15.20 15.15
C VAL A 64 -8.40 -14.19 15.85
N TRP A 65 -8.54 -12.92 15.48
CA TRP A 65 -7.93 -11.78 16.13
C TRP A 65 -9.03 -10.80 16.50
N PHE A 66 -8.96 -10.22 17.69
CA PHE A 66 -9.90 -9.19 18.11
C PHE A 66 -9.18 -7.87 18.32
N THR A 67 -9.92 -6.78 18.11
CA THR A 67 -9.50 -5.44 18.46
C THR A 67 -10.56 -4.78 19.33
N VAL A 68 -10.14 -3.85 20.19
CA VAL A 68 -11.04 -2.99 20.96
C VAL A 68 -10.73 -1.55 20.57
N ALA A 69 -11.74 -0.76 20.26
CA ALA A 69 -11.60 0.66 19.99
C ALA A 69 -12.79 1.42 20.58
N ASN A 70 -12.53 2.60 21.15
CA ASN A 70 -13.54 3.39 21.85
C ASN A 70 -14.30 2.61 22.94
N GLY A 71 -13.59 1.68 23.61
CA GLY A 71 -14.13 0.86 24.68
C GLY A 71 -15.14 -0.21 24.24
N VAL A 72 -15.20 -0.57 22.97
CA VAL A 72 -16.06 -1.65 22.44
C VAL A 72 -15.26 -2.61 21.58
N LEU A 73 -15.78 -3.83 21.37
CA LEU A 73 -15.18 -4.73 20.38
C LEU A 73 -15.33 -4.08 19.00
N SER A 74 -14.22 -3.84 18.32
CA SER A 74 -14.17 -3.25 16.98
C SER A 74 -13.94 -4.35 15.95
N ASP A 75 -13.02 -4.15 14.98
CA ASP A 75 -12.66 -5.18 14.01
C ASP A 75 -12.30 -6.50 14.70
N VAL A 76 -12.88 -7.57 14.17
CA VAL A 76 -12.46 -8.95 14.44
C VAL A 76 -12.04 -9.55 13.11
N TYR A 77 -10.88 -10.20 13.07
CA TYR A 77 -10.34 -10.79 11.85
C TYR A 77 -10.45 -12.32 11.89
N ALA A 78 -10.96 -12.94 10.82
CA ALA A 78 -11.04 -14.41 10.66
C ALA A 78 -11.36 -14.81 9.21
N PRO A 79 -10.91 -15.98 8.71
CA PRO A 79 -9.92 -16.88 9.29
C PRO A 79 -8.47 -16.39 9.09
N THR A 80 -8.28 -15.33 8.33
CA THR A 80 -6.99 -14.66 8.12
C THR A 80 -7.02 -13.26 8.70
N VAL A 81 -5.84 -12.73 9.03
CA VAL A 81 -5.68 -11.44 9.72
C VAL A 81 -6.15 -10.23 8.89
N ASP A 82 -6.28 -10.39 7.57
CA ASP A 82 -6.74 -9.37 6.61
C ASP A 82 -8.26 -9.36 6.40
N THR A 83 -9.01 -10.30 6.98
CA THR A 83 -10.45 -10.44 6.75
C THR A 83 -11.25 -9.85 7.89
N THR A 84 -11.72 -8.60 7.76
CA THR A 84 -12.64 -7.99 8.72
C THR A 84 -13.97 -8.74 8.78
N GLN A 85 -14.52 -8.89 9.98
CA GLN A 85 -15.78 -9.60 10.24
C GLN A 85 -16.80 -8.79 11.04
N VAL A 86 -16.36 -7.76 11.76
CA VAL A 86 -17.16 -7.00 12.72
C VAL A 86 -16.82 -5.53 12.55
N GLU A 87 -17.82 -4.65 12.48
CA GLU A 87 -17.59 -3.21 12.57
C GLU A 87 -17.55 -2.79 14.04
N THR A 88 -18.61 -3.13 14.79
CA THR A 88 -18.65 -2.99 16.25
C THR A 88 -19.52 -4.06 16.92
N MET A 89 -19.17 -4.45 18.15
CA MET A 89 -20.08 -5.13 19.06
C MET A 89 -20.09 -4.41 20.42
N GLN A 90 -21.25 -3.88 20.78
CA GLN A 90 -21.39 -2.97 21.92
C GLN A 90 -22.68 -3.19 22.71
N TYR A 91 -22.69 -2.73 23.95
CA TYR A 91 -23.84 -2.86 24.84
C TYR A 91 -24.82 -1.68 24.75
N LEU A 92 -26.09 -2.01 24.91
CA LEU A 92 -27.21 -1.09 25.11
C LEU A 92 -27.81 -1.36 26.50
N VAL A 93 -28.09 -0.33 27.28
CA VAL A 93 -28.70 -0.46 28.60
C VAL A 93 -29.90 0.46 28.72
N THR A 94 -31.03 -0.06 29.21
CA THR A 94 -32.27 0.71 29.37
C THR A 94 -32.99 0.30 30.65
N ASP A 95 -33.76 1.21 31.24
CA ASP A 95 -34.73 0.89 32.30
C ASP A 95 -36.08 0.36 31.76
N GLY A 96 -36.19 0.24 30.44
CA GLY A 96 -37.41 -0.17 29.74
C GLY A 96 -38.46 0.93 29.61
N LYS A 97 -38.15 2.19 29.96
CA LYS A 97 -39.17 3.24 30.09
C LYS A 97 -38.73 4.65 29.70
N THR A 98 -37.52 5.07 30.07
CA THR A 98 -37.13 6.48 30.03
C THR A 98 -35.82 6.77 29.32
N PHE A 99 -34.91 5.80 29.24
CA PHE A 99 -33.63 6.01 28.57
C PHE A 99 -33.15 4.76 27.86
N THR A 100 -32.29 4.95 26.87
CA THR A 100 -31.47 3.91 26.25
C THR A 100 -30.07 4.47 26.16
N ASP A 101 -29.13 3.84 26.86
CA ASP A 101 -27.72 4.20 26.83
C ASP A 101 -27.01 3.28 25.83
N LEU A 102 -26.31 3.86 24.85
CA LEU A 102 -25.39 3.14 23.97
C LEU A 102 -23.96 3.29 24.53
N GLN A 103 -23.18 2.21 24.57
CA GLN A 103 -21.86 2.20 25.20
C GLN A 103 -20.91 3.31 24.71
N THR A 104 -20.85 3.54 23.38
CA THR A 104 -19.99 4.60 22.79
C THR A 104 -20.56 6.01 22.91
N ARG A 105 -21.89 6.15 23.05
CA ARG A 105 -22.60 7.46 23.13
C ARG A 105 -22.72 7.96 24.56
N ASP A 106 -23.05 7.08 25.50
CA ASP A 106 -23.59 7.44 26.82
C ASP A 106 -22.74 6.94 28.00
N MET A 107 -21.61 6.28 27.72
CA MET A 107 -20.67 5.83 28.75
C MET A 107 -19.31 6.50 28.58
N THR A 108 -18.51 6.45 29.64
CA THR A 108 -17.06 6.70 29.62
C THR A 108 -16.36 5.39 29.92
N TYR A 109 -15.14 5.18 29.43
CA TYR A 109 -14.46 3.90 29.64
C TYR A 109 -13.00 4.05 30.03
N ARG A 110 -12.44 2.93 30.52
CA ARG A 110 -11.02 2.71 30.68
C ARG A 110 -10.69 1.31 30.22
N ALA A 111 -9.67 1.18 29.36
CA ALA A 111 -9.10 -0.10 28.96
C ALA A 111 -7.85 -0.43 29.80
N VAL A 112 -7.67 -1.71 30.11
CA VAL A 112 -6.50 -2.26 30.81
C VAL A 112 -6.17 -3.59 30.16
N ALA A 113 -4.90 -3.81 29.83
CA ALA A 113 -4.45 -5.12 29.40
C ALA A 113 -3.97 -5.96 30.59
N ASP A 114 -4.01 -7.28 30.43
CA ASP A 114 -3.37 -8.24 31.33
C ASP A 114 -1.83 -8.12 31.27
N PRO A 115 -1.07 -8.86 32.10
CA PRO A 115 0.39 -8.81 32.09
C PRO A 115 1.04 -9.14 30.74
N THR A 116 0.40 -9.94 29.87
CA THR A 116 0.90 -10.27 28.53
C THR A 116 0.57 -9.21 27.48
N GLY A 117 -0.39 -8.33 27.76
CA GLY A 117 -0.86 -7.31 26.83
C GLY A 117 -1.96 -7.76 25.86
N MET A 118 -2.37 -9.03 25.88
CA MET A 118 -3.19 -9.67 24.84
C MET A 118 -4.64 -9.91 25.26
N LEU A 119 -4.95 -9.90 26.55
CA LEU A 119 -6.33 -9.89 27.08
C LEU A 119 -6.67 -8.46 27.52
N CYS A 120 -7.85 -7.98 27.10
CA CYS A 120 -8.28 -6.62 27.37
C CYS A 120 -9.47 -6.57 28.33
N THR A 121 -9.36 -5.82 29.41
CA THR A 121 -10.47 -5.47 30.31
C THR A 121 -10.92 -4.03 30.04
N VAL A 122 -12.16 -3.86 29.60
CA VAL A 122 -12.81 -2.55 29.49
C VAL A 122 -13.78 -2.35 30.65
N THR A 123 -13.63 -1.23 31.34
CA THR A 123 -14.60 -0.77 32.33
C THR A 123 -15.37 0.43 31.78
N ALA A 124 -16.60 0.22 31.33
CA ALA A 124 -17.50 1.27 30.85
C ALA A 124 -18.46 1.72 31.97
N THR A 125 -18.47 3.01 32.31
CA THR A 125 -19.34 3.59 33.34
C THR A 125 -20.31 4.56 32.68
N ALA A 126 -21.61 4.41 32.97
CA ALA A 126 -22.65 5.29 32.45
C ALA A 126 -22.35 6.75 32.85
N LYS A 127 -22.55 7.71 31.93
CA LYS A 127 -22.36 9.14 32.22
C LYS A 127 -23.28 9.64 33.34
N SER A 128 -24.41 8.95 33.57
CA SER A 128 -25.31 9.15 34.72
C SER A 128 -24.72 8.73 36.07
N GLY A 129 -23.65 7.92 36.07
CA GLY A 129 -23.08 7.28 37.25
C GLY A 129 -23.90 6.11 37.81
N ALA A 130 -24.96 5.67 37.10
CA ALA A 130 -25.95 4.74 37.65
C ALA A 130 -25.49 3.26 37.66
N TYR A 131 -24.62 2.86 36.74
CA TYR A 131 -24.13 1.49 36.60
C TYR A 131 -22.77 1.45 35.88
N ARG A 132 -22.16 0.26 35.86
CA ARG A 132 -20.90 -0.05 35.17
C ARG A 132 -20.97 -1.42 34.49
N LEU A 133 -20.36 -1.53 33.33
CA LEU A 133 -20.06 -2.78 32.63
C LEU A 133 -18.55 -3.02 32.72
N ILE A 134 -18.15 -4.21 33.16
CA ILE A 134 -16.74 -4.63 33.20
C ILE A 134 -16.61 -5.84 32.28
N THR A 135 -15.92 -5.68 31.17
CA THR A 135 -15.87 -6.64 30.07
C THR A 135 -14.45 -7.10 29.83
N ASN A 136 -14.22 -8.41 29.80
CA ASN A 136 -12.96 -9.02 29.38
C ASN A 136 -13.11 -9.57 27.96
N TYR A 137 -12.17 -9.21 27.08
CA TYR A 137 -12.05 -9.67 25.70
C TYR A 137 -10.80 -10.52 25.53
N PHE A 138 -10.96 -11.73 24.99
CA PHE A 138 -9.89 -12.66 24.62
C PHE A 138 -10.44 -13.68 23.59
N THR A 139 -9.62 -14.58 23.05
CA THR A 139 -10.11 -15.66 22.17
C THR A 139 -10.01 -17.03 22.82
N ASP A 140 -10.82 -17.99 22.36
CA ASP A 140 -10.67 -19.40 22.76
C ASP A 140 -9.46 -20.02 22.04
N PRO A 141 -8.41 -20.46 22.74
CA PRO A 141 -7.28 -21.09 22.07
C PRO A 141 -7.65 -22.39 21.32
N ALA A 142 -8.74 -23.07 21.68
CA ALA A 142 -9.14 -24.31 21.04
C ALA A 142 -10.03 -24.10 19.80
N ARG A 143 -10.56 -22.90 19.56
CA ARG A 143 -11.63 -22.65 18.57
C ARG A 143 -11.54 -21.25 17.98
N SER A 144 -12.03 -21.07 16.75
CA SER A 144 -12.18 -19.75 16.16
C SER A 144 -13.35 -19.01 16.80
N SER A 145 -13.13 -18.42 17.98
CA SER A 145 -14.14 -17.63 18.69
C SER A 145 -13.53 -16.57 19.60
N VAL A 146 -14.15 -15.39 19.62
CA VAL A 146 -13.91 -14.34 20.63
C VAL A 146 -14.80 -14.62 21.84
N VAL A 147 -14.22 -14.56 23.04
CA VAL A 147 -14.90 -14.62 24.33
C VAL A 147 -15.07 -13.21 24.86
N VAL A 148 -16.29 -12.86 25.24
CA VAL A 148 -16.65 -11.58 25.84
C VAL A 148 -17.35 -11.84 27.17
N HIS A 149 -16.60 -11.73 28.26
CA HIS A 149 -17.10 -11.99 29.62
C HIS A 149 -17.38 -10.67 30.33
N THR A 150 -18.62 -10.45 30.75
CA THR A 150 -19.07 -9.15 31.24
C THR A 150 -19.77 -9.25 32.58
N SER A 151 -19.46 -8.32 33.48
CA SER A 151 -20.17 -8.10 34.74
C SER A 151 -20.94 -6.78 34.68
N TYR A 152 -22.26 -6.85 34.87
CA TYR A 152 -23.12 -5.69 35.08
C TYR A 152 -23.19 -5.32 36.57
N LEU A 153 -22.67 -4.14 36.91
CA LEU A 153 -22.64 -3.63 38.27
C LEU A 153 -23.58 -2.42 38.42
N PRO A 154 -24.77 -2.58 39.02
CA PRO A 154 -25.61 -1.44 39.35
C PRO A 154 -24.98 -0.65 40.52
N LEU A 155 -24.75 0.64 40.32
CA LEU A 155 -24.18 1.56 41.32
C LEU A 155 -25.28 2.30 42.10
N THR A 156 -26.53 2.21 41.63
CA THR A 156 -27.72 2.76 42.28
C THR A 156 -28.80 1.69 42.43
N THR A 157 -29.75 1.89 43.34
CA THR A 157 -30.86 0.94 43.53
C THR A 157 -31.75 0.85 42.29
N ALA A 158 -32.00 1.98 41.61
CA ALA A 158 -32.82 2.01 40.39
C ALA A 158 -32.20 1.17 39.26
N ALA A 159 -30.88 1.23 39.11
CA ALA A 159 -30.17 0.50 38.05
C ALA A 159 -30.25 -1.03 38.18
N ARG A 160 -30.65 -1.59 39.34
CA ARG A 160 -30.83 -3.04 39.49
C ARG A 160 -31.90 -3.63 38.57
N GLY A 161 -32.84 -2.80 38.12
CA GLY A 161 -33.92 -3.19 37.21
C GLY A 161 -33.61 -2.97 35.73
N ASN A 162 -32.42 -2.50 35.37
CA ASN A 162 -32.08 -2.23 33.98
C ASN A 162 -31.95 -3.53 33.18
N HIS A 163 -32.26 -3.43 31.89
CA HIS A 163 -32.07 -4.46 30.89
C HIS A 163 -30.79 -4.19 30.10
N VAL A 164 -30.02 -5.25 29.85
CA VAL A 164 -28.80 -5.20 29.04
C VAL A 164 -29.08 -5.90 27.72
N TYR A 165 -28.70 -5.27 26.61
CA TYR A 165 -28.71 -5.84 25.27
C TYR A 165 -27.32 -5.75 24.67
N VAL A 166 -26.98 -6.68 23.78
CA VAL A 166 -25.79 -6.61 22.93
C VAL A 166 -26.23 -6.37 21.50
N ARG A 167 -25.61 -5.41 20.82
CA ARG A 167 -25.80 -5.13 19.39
C ARG A 167 -24.51 -5.50 18.66
N LEU A 168 -24.62 -6.40 17.69
CA LEU A 168 -23.56 -6.81 16.78
C LEU A 168 -23.80 -6.17 15.42
N ASP A 169 -22.93 -5.22 15.07
CA ASP A 169 -22.82 -4.65 13.75
C ASP A 169 -21.78 -5.45 12.96
N ALA A 170 -22.24 -6.32 12.07
CA ALA A 170 -21.36 -7.25 11.38
C ALA A 170 -20.85 -6.64 10.08
N ASN A 171 -19.65 -7.07 9.70
CA ASN A 171 -19.06 -6.77 8.41
C ASN A 171 -18.47 -8.08 7.86
N ALA A 172 -19.34 -9.06 7.62
CA ALA A 172 -18.95 -10.45 7.38
C ALA A 172 -18.14 -10.58 6.08
N GLY A 173 -16.90 -11.05 6.18
CA GLY A 173 -16.02 -11.15 5.01
C GLY A 173 -15.60 -9.80 4.41
N GLY A 174 -15.81 -8.71 5.14
CA GLY A 174 -15.28 -7.38 4.86
C GLY A 174 -16.01 -6.58 3.78
N THR A 175 -17.06 -7.08 3.13
CA THR A 175 -17.69 -6.42 1.97
C THR A 175 -18.44 -5.14 2.32
N GLY A 176 -18.63 -4.88 3.61
CA GLY A 176 -19.16 -3.66 4.19
C GLY A 176 -20.69 -3.64 4.22
N GLY A 177 -21.40 -4.05 3.18
CA GLY A 177 -22.87 -3.93 3.18
C GLY A 177 -23.41 -2.49 3.19
N GLY A 178 -24.62 -2.35 2.65
CA GLY A 178 -25.36 -1.08 2.67
C GLY A 178 -24.78 -0.02 1.73
N GLY A 179 -25.56 1.02 1.43
CA GLY A 179 -25.12 2.10 0.52
C GLY A 179 -24.75 1.64 -0.90
N SER A 180 -24.27 2.57 -1.73
CA SER A 180 -23.83 2.29 -3.11
C SER A 180 -22.30 2.16 -3.26
N THR A 181 -21.54 2.51 -2.21
CA THR A 181 -20.07 2.50 -2.17
C THR A 181 -19.48 1.15 -1.77
N ASN A 182 -20.28 0.30 -1.14
CA ASN A 182 -19.86 -0.99 -0.62
C ASN A 182 -19.90 -2.06 -1.72
N VAL A 183 -18.97 -3.00 -1.69
CA VAL A 183 -18.72 -3.97 -2.79
C VAL A 183 -19.62 -5.21 -2.72
N GLY A 184 -20.43 -5.34 -1.66
CA GLY A 184 -21.35 -6.45 -1.43
C GLY A 184 -22.27 -6.17 -0.24
N GLY A 185 -23.18 -7.11 0.05
CA GLY A 185 -24.17 -6.99 1.12
C GLY A 185 -24.17 -8.20 2.05
N ASP A 186 -24.13 -7.94 3.36
CA ASP A 186 -24.21 -8.98 4.37
C ASP A 186 -25.63 -9.49 4.56
N SER A 187 -25.75 -10.69 5.11
CA SER A 187 -27.02 -11.30 5.48
C SER A 187 -27.01 -11.80 6.91
N ALA A 188 -28.18 -11.78 7.54
CA ALA A 188 -28.42 -12.15 8.92
C ALA A 188 -29.61 -13.10 8.99
N LEU A 189 -29.52 -14.09 9.88
CA LEU A 189 -30.63 -14.95 10.27
C LEU A 189 -30.54 -15.33 11.75
N ILE A 190 -31.63 -15.88 12.29
CA ILE A 190 -31.64 -16.53 13.59
C ILE A 190 -31.61 -18.04 13.39
N ASP A 191 -30.50 -18.68 13.77
CA ASP A 191 -30.34 -20.12 13.73
C ASP A 191 -31.05 -20.77 14.94
N THR A 192 -31.86 -21.80 14.64
CA THR A 192 -32.67 -22.56 15.60
C THR A 192 -32.25 -24.03 15.67
N SER A 193 -31.06 -24.37 15.16
CA SER A 193 -30.53 -25.74 15.18
C SER A 193 -30.12 -26.18 16.59
N THR A 194 -29.97 -25.24 17.52
CA THR A 194 -29.76 -25.51 18.95
C THR A 194 -31.04 -25.27 19.75
N ALA A 195 -31.07 -25.65 21.03
CA ALA A 195 -32.24 -25.48 21.90
C ALA A 195 -32.66 -24.01 22.11
N THR A 196 -31.80 -23.03 21.78
CA THR A 196 -32.07 -21.60 21.96
C THR A 196 -31.57 -20.81 20.75
N ALA A 197 -32.19 -19.66 20.47
CA ALA A 197 -31.86 -18.82 19.32
C ALA A 197 -30.38 -18.40 19.27
N VAL A 198 -29.78 -18.47 18.09
CA VAL A 198 -28.40 -18.02 17.81
C VAL A 198 -28.44 -17.03 16.64
N PRO A 199 -28.24 -15.72 16.87
CA PRO A 199 -28.00 -14.77 15.78
C PRO A 199 -26.77 -15.20 14.96
N VAL A 200 -26.95 -15.33 13.65
CA VAL A 200 -25.88 -15.61 12.70
C VAL A 200 -25.89 -14.55 11.61
N SER A 201 -24.74 -13.91 11.37
CA SER A 201 -24.51 -13.09 10.19
C SER A 201 -23.44 -13.69 9.29
N TYR A 202 -23.54 -13.44 8.00
CA TYR A 202 -22.74 -14.11 7.01
C TYR A 202 -22.68 -13.39 5.66
N ASP A 203 -21.59 -13.68 4.94
CA ASP A 203 -21.40 -13.38 3.53
C ASP A 203 -20.81 -14.61 2.84
N THR A 204 -21.43 -15.05 1.74
CA THR A 204 -20.95 -16.17 0.93
C THR A 204 -20.03 -15.77 -0.22
N GLN A 205 -19.88 -14.46 -0.46
CA GLN A 205 -19.06 -13.84 -1.51
C GLN A 205 -17.86 -13.06 -0.91
N SER A 206 -17.52 -13.33 0.36
CA SER A 206 -16.47 -12.66 1.14
C SER A 206 -15.20 -12.33 0.35
N GLN A 207 -14.61 -11.16 0.60
CA GLN A 207 -13.37 -10.65 -0.01
C GLN A 207 -13.22 -10.95 -1.51
N THR A 208 -13.92 -10.18 -2.34
CA THR A 208 -13.73 -10.19 -3.79
C THR A 208 -12.27 -9.86 -4.12
N GLY A 209 -11.49 -10.84 -4.58
CA GLY A 209 -10.16 -10.62 -5.17
C GLY A 209 -9.02 -11.48 -4.62
N HIS A 210 -9.14 -12.06 -3.42
CA HIS A 210 -8.10 -12.95 -2.88
C HIS A 210 -8.36 -14.42 -3.25
N ALA A 211 -7.32 -15.12 -3.71
CA ALA A 211 -7.42 -16.54 -4.10
C ALA A 211 -7.78 -17.47 -2.93
N TYR A 212 -7.52 -17.02 -1.69
CA TYR A 212 -7.79 -17.76 -0.45
C TYR A 212 -9.05 -17.28 0.29
N ALA A 213 -9.86 -16.41 -0.32
CA ALA A 213 -11.11 -15.97 0.29
C ALA A 213 -12.08 -17.15 0.49
N THR A 214 -12.77 -17.19 1.63
CA THR A 214 -13.74 -18.23 1.97
C THR A 214 -14.99 -17.63 2.59
N PRO A 215 -16.21 -18.19 2.32
CA PRO A 215 -17.44 -17.74 2.94
C PRO A 215 -17.28 -17.47 4.43
N SER A 216 -17.86 -16.38 4.91
CA SER A 216 -17.70 -15.94 6.29
C SER A 216 -19.04 -16.07 7.02
N TYR A 217 -19.05 -16.82 8.12
CA TYR A 217 -20.18 -16.94 9.03
C TYR A 217 -19.72 -16.63 10.45
N LEU A 218 -20.52 -15.84 11.16
CA LEU A 218 -20.27 -15.44 12.53
C LEU A 218 -21.55 -15.60 13.35
N ALA A 219 -21.42 -16.30 14.48
CA ALA A 219 -22.53 -16.72 15.32
C ALA A 219 -22.33 -16.21 16.74
N LEU A 220 -23.33 -15.48 17.27
CA LEU A 220 -23.28 -14.94 18.63
C LEU A 220 -24.04 -15.84 19.59
N ARG A 221 -23.39 -16.28 20.68
CA ARG A 221 -23.99 -17.20 21.66
C ARG A 221 -23.74 -16.75 23.09
N GLY A 222 -24.78 -16.67 23.90
CA GLY A 222 -24.66 -16.52 25.35
C GLY A 222 -24.48 -17.87 26.06
N ASN A 223 -23.78 -17.87 27.20
CA ASN A 223 -23.78 -18.99 28.14
C ASN A 223 -25.18 -19.21 28.76
N LEU A 224 -25.98 -18.14 28.82
CA LEU A 224 -27.41 -18.14 29.12
C LEU A 224 -28.22 -17.82 27.85
N PRO A 225 -29.46 -18.32 27.71
CA PRO A 225 -30.31 -18.01 26.57
C PRO A 225 -30.62 -16.52 26.47
N PHE A 226 -30.63 -15.97 25.25
CA PHE A 226 -31.07 -14.60 25.02
C PHE A 226 -32.57 -14.44 25.31
N THR A 227 -32.99 -13.32 25.91
CA THR A 227 -34.40 -13.01 26.17
C THR A 227 -35.17 -12.62 24.91
N SER A 228 -34.46 -12.04 23.94
CA SER A 228 -34.97 -11.59 22.65
C SER A 228 -33.82 -11.54 21.66
N VAL A 229 -34.13 -11.72 20.37
CA VAL A 229 -33.18 -11.55 19.26
C VAL A 229 -33.95 -10.89 18.11
N SER A 230 -33.34 -9.89 17.47
CA SER A 230 -33.86 -9.26 16.25
C SER A 230 -32.70 -9.03 15.28
N SER A 231 -32.99 -9.06 13.98
CA SER A 231 -32.03 -8.74 12.91
C SER A 231 -32.57 -7.59 12.07
N GLY A 232 -31.75 -6.58 11.81
CA GLY A 232 -32.14 -5.34 11.16
C GLY A 232 -31.11 -4.83 10.18
N PHE A 233 -31.41 -3.69 9.56
CA PHE A 233 -30.48 -2.91 8.75
C PHE A 233 -30.06 -1.65 9.51
N VAL A 234 -28.74 -1.41 9.57
CA VAL A 234 -28.15 -0.30 10.33
C VAL A 234 -28.74 1.05 9.94
N GLY A 235 -29.06 1.86 10.95
CA GLY A 235 -29.58 3.23 10.76
C GLY A 235 -31.04 3.31 10.28
N THR A 236 -31.72 2.17 10.13
CA THR A 236 -33.14 2.12 9.72
C THR A 236 -34.05 1.93 10.93
N SER A 237 -35.37 1.96 10.70
CA SER A 237 -36.37 1.59 11.71
C SER A 237 -36.36 0.11 12.13
N SER A 238 -35.59 -0.73 11.44
CA SER A 238 -35.41 -2.15 11.78
C SER A 238 -34.19 -2.40 12.68
N ASP A 239 -33.32 -1.39 12.86
CA ASP A 239 -32.17 -1.44 13.75
C ASP A 239 -32.61 -1.49 15.22
N GLY A 240 -32.06 -2.43 15.99
CA GLY A 240 -32.34 -2.59 17.41
C GLY A 240 -32.01 -1.36 18.27
N LEU A 241 -30.98 -0.57 17.92
CA LEU A 241 -30.70 0.71 18.59
C LEU A 241 -31.83 1.70 18.32
N THR A 242 -32.28 1.83 17.07
CA THR A 242 -33.40 2.71 16.71
C THR A 242 -34.67 2.32 17.44
N GLU A 243 -34.96 1.02 17.55
CA GLU A 243 -36.13 0.52 18.27
C GLU A 243 -36.07 0.81 19.78
N LEU A 244 -34.90 0.59 20.39
CA LEU A 244 -34.67 0.84 21.81
C LEU A 244 -34.66 2.33 22.13
N ASP A 245 -34.09 3.20 21.30
CA ASP A 245 -34.16 4.66 21.49
C ASP A 245 -35.61 5.17 21.39
N ALA A 246 -36.44 4.56 20.54
CA ALA A 246 -37.83 4.97 20.34
C ALA A 246 -38.79 4.45 21.42
N SER A 247 -38.59 3.22 21.90
CA SER A 247 -39.58 2.52 22.74
C SER A 247 -39.02 1.94 24.05
N HIS A 248 -37.71 1.96 24.23
CA HIS A 248 -36.99 1.35 25.36
C HIS A 248 -37.19 -0.18 25.49
N THR A 249 -37.75 -0.82 24.46
CA THR A 249 -37.95 -2.28 24.41
C THR A 249 -37.57 -2.82 23.05
N LEU A 250 -37.05 -4.04 22.99
CA LEU A 250 -36.76 -4.73 21.73
C LEU A 250 -37.89 -5.72 21.39
N SER A 251 -38.57 -5.54 20.25
CA SER A 251 -39.56 -6.49 19.75
C SER A 251 -38.87 -7.55 18.90
N PRO A 252 -38.91 -8.85 19.27
CA PRO A 252 -38.26 -9.92 18.51
C PRO A 252 -39.08 -10.30 17.26
N ARG A 253 -39.22 -9.34 16.33
CA ARG A 253 -40.08 -9.46 15.14
C ARG A 253 -39.30 -9.89 13.90
N TYR A 254 -38.07 -9.42 13.75
CA TYR A 254 -37.30 -9.62 12.53
C TYR A 254 -36.29 -10.75 12.70
N THR A 255 -36.47 -11.82 11.95
CA THR A 255 -35.62 -13.02 12.04
C THR A 255 -34.56 -13.10 10.96
N THR A 256 -34.64 -12.23 9.96
CA THR A 256 -33.71 -12.17 8.83
C THR A 256 -33.54 -10.73 8.33
N ALA A 257 -32.33 -10.36 7.93
CA ALA A 257 -32.02 -9.18 7.11
C ALA A 257 -31.08 -9.64 6.00
N THR A 258 -31.28 -9.24 4.75
CA THR A 258 -30.54 -9.82 3.62
C THR A 258 -29.99 -8.75 2.70
N ASN A 259 -28.74 -8.93 2.30
CA ASN A 259 -28.04 -8.10 1.31
C ASN A 259 -28.01 -6.61 1.69
N GLY A 260 -27.39 -6.28 2.82
CA GLY A 260 -27.22 -4.90 3.28
C GLY A 260 -26.21 -4.77 4.41
N ASN A 261 -26.12 -3.57 4.98
CA ASN A 261 -25.43 -3.33 6.25
C ASN A 261 -26.37 -3.78 7.36
N ILE A 262 -26.06 -4.92 7.98
CA ILE A 262 -26.95 -5.60 8.92
C ILE A 262 -26.46 -5.43 10.35
N GLU A 263 -27.41 -5.48 11.29
CA GLU A 263 -27.10 -5.65 12.70
C GLU A 263 -27.97 -6.74 13.31
N GLN A 264 -27.48 -7.34 14.40
CA GLN A 264 -28.27 -8.22 15.24
C GLN A 264 -28.21 -7.77 16.69
N THR A 265 -29.36 -7.50 17.29
CA THR A 265 -29.49 -7.10 18.69
C THR A 265 -30.14 -8.21 19.51
N ALA A 266 -29.54 -8.56 20.65
CA ALA A 266 -30.00 -9.62 21.54
C ALA A 266 -30.09 -9.17 23.00
N GLY A 267 -31.17 -9.53 23.68
CA GLY A 267 -31.37 -9.27 25.11
C GLY A 267 -30.61 -10.26 25.98
N VAL A 268 -29.80 -9.75 26.89
CA VAL A 268 -28.84 -10.53 27.69
C VAL A 268 -29.42 -10.85 29.06
N GLN A 269 -29.25 -12.12 29.48
CA GLN A 269 -29.49 -12.54 30.86
C GLN A 269 -28.20 -12.52 31.66
N THR A 270 -28.29 -12.13 32.93
CA THR A 270 -27.17 -12.18 33.89
C THR A 270 -27.40 -13.28 34.91
N ASP A 271 -26.32 -13.84 35.43
CA ASP A 271 -26.37 -14.74 36.58
C ASP A 271 -26.63 -13.98 37.89
N SER A 272 -26.67 -14.70 39.01
CA SER A 272 -26.92 -14.11 40.34
C SER A 272 -25.86 -13.09 40.80
N SER A 273 -24.69 -13.07 40.17
CA SER A 273 -23.61 -12.10 40.42
C SER A 273 -23.63 -10.90 39.46
N GLY A 274 -24.56 -10.89 38.50
CA GLY A 274 -24.62 -9.89 37.44
C GLY A 274 -23.71 -10.18 36.25
N ALA A 275 -23.11 -11.38 36.18
CA ALA A 275 -22.17 -11.76 35.14
C ALA A 275 -22.80 -12.59 34.02
N PHE A 276 -22.21 -12.54 32.83
CA PHE A 276 -22.57 -13.35 31.67
C PHE A 276 -21.37 -13.49 30.72
N THR A 277 -21.41 -14.50 29.85
CA THR A 277 -20.38 -14.71 28.83
C THR A 277 -21.03 -14.84 27.47
N LEU A 278 -20.53 -14.08 26.51
CA LEU A 278 -20.85 -14.20 25.10
C LEU A 278 -19.66 -14.83 24.37
N ALA A 279 -19.96 -15.69 23.40
CA ALA A 279 -19.00 -16.21 22.45
C ALA A 279 -19.43 -15.81 21.04
N LEU A 280 -18.54 -15.15 20.31
CA LEU A 280 -18.69 -14.87 18.88
C LEU A 280 -17.85 -15.91 18.13
N GLY A 281 -18.49 -16.90 17.52
CA GLY A 281 -17.81 -18.00 16.82
C GLY A 281 -17.80 -17.82 15.31
N PHE A 282 -16.72 -18.24 14.67
CA PHE A 282 -16.47 -18.02 13.24
C PHE A 282 -16.33 -19.35 12.48
N GLY A 283 -16.72 -19.36 11.21
CA GLY A 283 -16.44 -20.50 10.33
C GLY A 283 -16.87 -20.26 8.88
N SER A 284 -16.47 -21.17 8.00
CA SER A 284 -16.83 -21.14 6.57
C SER A 284 -18.22 -21.69 6.26
N SER A 285 -18.98 -22.04 7.30
CA SER A 285 -20.37 -22.43 7.21
C SER A 285 -21.09 -22.05 8.50
N ARG A 286 -22.42 -21.88 8.39
CA ARG A 286 -23.30 -21.65 9.54
C ARG A 286 -23.09 -22.68 10.65
N VAL A 287 -23.02 -23.97 10.31
CA VAL A 287 -22.84 -25.06 11.28
C VAL A 287 -21.51 -24.93 12.02
N ALA A 288 -20.43 -24.58 11.32
CA ALA A 288 -19.11 -24.39 11.93
C ALA A 288 -19.11 -23.20 12.90
N ALA A 289 -19.66 -22.05 12.49
CA ALA A 289 -19.74 -20.86 13.33
C ALA A 289 -20.58 -21.09 14.59
N VAL A 290 -21.78 -21.66 14.44
CA VAL A 290 -22.69 -22.00 15.56
C VAL A 290 -22.04 -23.02 16.49
N GLY A 291 -21.37 -24.04 15.94
CA GLY A 291 -20.65 -25.05 16.72
C GLY A 291 -19.50 -24.47 17.54
N ALA A 292 -18.69 -23.60 16.95
CA ALA A 292 -17.60 -22.89 17.64
C ALA A 292 -18.16 -22.01 18.78
N ALA A 293 -19.14 -21.15 18.48
CA ALA A 293 -19.76 -20.27 19.47
C ALA A 293 -20.39 -21.05 20.63
N THR A 294 -21.12 -22.13 20.33
CA THR A 294 -21.79 -22.97 21.34
C THR A 294 -20.79 -23.66 22.25
N ALA A 295 -19.74 -24.25 21.69
CA ALA A 295 -18.74 -24.94 22.48
C ALA A 295 -17.94 -23.98 23.37
N THR A 296 -17.63 -22.78 22.88
CA THR A 296 -16.96 -21.73 23.66
C THR A 296 -17.87 -21.17 24.77
N ALA A 297 -19.14 -20.84 24.48
CA ALA A 297 -20.08 -20.28 25.45
C ALA A 297 -20.38 -21.23 26.63
N HIS A 298 -20.25 -22.54 26.42
CA HIS A 298 -20.45 -23.56 27.46
C HIS A 298 -19.13 -24.04 28.11
N ALA A 299 -17.98 -23.55 27.65
CA ALA A 299 -16.71 -23.82 28.30
C ALA A 299 -16.56 -23.01 29.61
N SER A 300 -15.67 -23.45 30.50
CA SER A 300 -15.32 -22.66 31.68
C SER A 300 -14.54 -21.43 31.26
N VAL A 301 -15.14 -20.24 31.38
CA VAL A 301 -14.51 -18.96 31.02
C VAL A 301 -13.13 -18.76 31.68
N ASN A 302 -13.00 -19.15 32.95
CA ASN A 302 -11.73 -19.08 33.68
C ASN A 302 -10.68 -20.03 33.11
N ALA A 303 -11.06 -21.23 32.69
CA ALA A 303 -10.13 -22.18 32.09
C ALA A 303 -9.67 -21.72 30.70
N VAL A 304 -10.58 -21.14 29.90
CA VAL A 304 -10.24 -20.60 28.59
C VAL A 304 -9.32 -19.39 28.73
N ALA A 305 -9.63 -18.45 29.64
CA ALA A 305 -8.77 -17.29 29.94
C ALA A 305 -7.38 -17.73 30.42
N ALA A 306 -7.31 -18.67 31.38
CA ALA A 306 -6.03 -19.20 31.85
C ALA A 306 -5.23 -19.88 30.72
N SER A 307 -5.88 -20.65 29.85
CA SER A 307 -5.21 -21.27 28.70
C SER A 307 -4.72 -20.23 27.68
N TYR A 308 -5.45 -19.14 27.50
CA TYR A 308 -5.07 -18.03 26.62
C TYR A 308 -3.83 -17.32 27.15
N GLU A 309 -3.86 -16.90 28.42
CA GLU A 309 -2.74 -16.24 29.10
C GLU A 309 -1.49 -17.13 29.17
N LEU A 310 -1.66 -18.42 29.50
CA LEU A 310 -0.54 -19.37 29.54
C LEU A 310 0.15 -19.55 28.18
N GLY A 311 -0.60 -19.44 27.08
CA GLY A 311 -0.01 -19.48 25.74
C GLY A 311 0.96 -18.34 25.48
N TRP A 312 0.60 -17.12 25.91
CA TRP A 312 1.45 -15.93 25.78
C TRP A 312 2.58 -15.89 26.80
N LEU A 313 2.32 -16.22 28.07
CA LEU A 313 3.37 -16.35 29.08
C LEU A 313 4.43 -17.39 28.68
N GLY A 314 4.00 -18.48 28.03
CA GLY A 314 4.91 -19.48 27.48
C GLY A 314 5.77 -18.95 26.32
N TYR A 315 5.22 -18.04 25.51
CA TYR A 315 5.97 -17.35 24.46
C TYR A 315 6.96 -16.33 25.06
N ASP A 316 6.49 -15.47 25.97
CA ASP A 316 7.32 -14.47 26.68
C ASP A 316 8.53 -15.11 27.38
N ALA A 317 8.35 -16.29 27.97
CA ALA A 317 9.41 -17.04 28.63
C ALA A 317 10.52 -17.52 27.67
N GLY A 318 10.24 -17.59 26.36
CA GLY A 318 11.20 -17.92 25.32
C GLY A 318 11.98 -16.71 24.79
N LEU A 319 11.52 -15.49 25.07
CA LEU A 319 12.18 -14.27 24.64
C LEU A 319 13.41 -13.96 25.50
N ARG A 320 14.34 -13.20 24.92
CA ARG A 320 15.50 -12.65 25.62
C ARG A 320 15.00 -11.63 26.64
N VAL A 321 15.38 -11.86 27.90
CA VAL A 321 14.99 -11.00 29.02
C VAL A 321 15.83 -9.72 29.01
N PRO A 322 15.21 -8.53 28.96
CA PRO A 322 15.89 -7.26 29.18
C PRO A 322 16.59 -7.25 30.57
N SER A 323 17.90 -6.98 30.64
CA SER A 323 18.63 -6.94 31.91
C SER A 323 18.18 -5.79 32.83
N ALA A 324 18.26 -5.97 34.15
CA ALA A 324 17.58 -5.15 35.16
C ALA A 324 18.04 -3.67 35.34
N ILE A 325 18.96 -3.13 34.54
CA ILE A 325 19.42 -1.73 34.68
C ILE A 325 19.65 -1.08 33.30
N VAL A 326 18.91 0.00 33.03
CA VAL A 326 19.13 0.89 31.89
C VAL A 326 19.50 2.28 32.41
N PRO A 327 20.75 2.76 32.21
CA PRO A 327 21.15 4.11 32.64
C PRO A 327 20.25 5.20 32.07
N GLY A 328 19.75 6.08 32.93
CA GLY A 328 18.88 7.19 32.53
C GLY A 328 17.38 6.95 32.76
N LEU A 329 16.96 5.71 33.06
CA LEU A 329 15.57 5.43 33.47
C LEU A 329 15.44 5.36 35.00
N SER A 330 14.37 5.93 35.54
CA SER A 330 13.92 5.65 36.91
C SER A 330 13.34 4.23 37.01
N THR A 331 13.22 3.69 38.23
CA THR A 331 12.63 2.36 38.47
C THR A 331 11.24 2.22 37.85
N THR A 332 10.38 3.24 37.98
CA THR A 332 9.03 3.21 37.38
C THR A 332 9.10 3.17 35.85
N GLN A 333 9.95 4.00 35.24
CA GLN A 333 10.11 4.01 33.78
C GLN A 333 10.68 2.68 33.26
N LEU A 334 11.57 2.05 34.02
CA LEU A 334 12.13 0.74 33.67
C LEU A 334 11.05 -0.35 33.72
N ILE A 335 10.20 -0.36 34.74
CA ILE A 335 9.07 -1.29 34.85
C ILE A 335 8.12 -1.10 33.66
N THR A 336 7.80 0.15 33.31
CA THR A 336 6.99 0.46 32.12
C THR A 336 7.67 -0.04 30.85
N ALA A 337 8.96 0.25 30.65
CA ALA A 337 9.69 -0.20 29.46
C ALA A 337 9.68 -1.72 29.28
N PHE A 338 9.78 -2.49 30.36
CA PHE A 338 9.73 -3.95 30.27
C PHE A 338 8.32 -4.48 30.05
N LYS A 339 7.31 -3.87 30.66
CA LYS A 339 5.91 -4.21 30.36
C LYS A 339 5.62 -3.98 28.87
N ASP A 340 5.98 -2.79 28.38
CA ASP A 340 5.77 -2.39 27.00
C ASP A 340 6.61 -3.26 26.03
N TYR A 341 7.81 -3.71 26.43
CA TYR A 341 8.61 -4.67 25.67
C TYR A 341 7.87 -5.98 25.39
N TYR A 342 7.34 -6.64 26.42
CA TYR A 342 6.60 -7.89 26.21
C TYR A 342 5.30 -7.66 25.44
N GLN A 343 4.57 -6.59 25.76
CA GLN A 343 3.35 -6.25 25.04
C GLN A 343 3.63 -5.97 23.56
N SER A 344 4.65 -5.18 23.23
CA SER A 344 5.03 -4.88 21.85
C SER A 344 5.56 -6.11 21.10
N ALA A 345 6.33 -6.98 21.75
CA ALA A 345 6.75 -8.27 21.17
C ALA A 345 5.54 -9.16 20.86
N ASN A 346 4.54 -9.18 21.75
CA ASN A 346 3.30 -9.92 21.56
C ASN A 346 2.43 -9.31 20.46
N VAL A 347 2.40 -7.98 20.29
CA VAL A 347 1.76 -7.32 19.15
C VAL A 347 2.43 -7.72 17.85
N VAL A 348 3.77 -7.64 17.74
CA VAL A 348 4.50 -8.08 16.54
C VAL A 348 4.18 -9.53 16.21
N LYS A 349 4.16 -10.41 17.22
CA LYS A 349 3.82 -11.82 17.02
C LYS A 349 2.36 -12.06 16.66
N ALA A 350 1.45 -11.26 17.21
CA ALA A 350 0.02 -11.32 16.92
C ALA A 350 -0.30 -10.81 15.50
N SER A 351 0.53 -9.95 14.93
CA SER A 351 0.41 -9.47 13.55
C SER A 351 0.79 -10.52 12.50
N GLU A 352 1.32 -11.69 12.88
CA GLU A 352 1.57 -12.82 11.97
C GLU A 352 0.27 -13.55 11.63
N ASP A 353 0.03 -13.83 10.35
CA ASP A 353 -1.08 -14.66 9.93
C ASP A 353 -0.92 -16.14 10.35
N LYS A 354 -2.02 -16.78 10.71
CA LYS A 354 -2.04 -18.17 11.22
C LYS A 354 -2.15 -19.23 10.13
N THR A 355 -2.33 -18.84 8.89
CA THR A 355 -2.38 -19.68 7.70
C THR A 355 -1.08 -19.57 6.90
N TYR A 356 -0.48 -18.38 6.88
CA TYR A 356 0.74 -18.06 6.16
C TYR A 356 1.86 -17.61 7.12
N PRO A 357 2.63 -18.56 7.70
CA PRO A 357 3.74 -18.23 8.57
C PRO A 357 4.76 -17.32 7.89
N GLY A 358 5.25 -16.32 8.62
CA GLY A 358 6.14 -15.29 8.11
C GLY A 358 5.44 -14.09 7.47
N ALA A 359 4.15 -14.17 7.14
CA ALA A 359 3.36 -13.03 6.69
C ALA A 359 2.92 -12.20 7.92
N ILE A 360 3.66 -11.13 8.23
CA ILE A 360 3.30 -10.18 9.28
C ILE A 360 2.79 -8.91 8.63
N VAL A 361 1.59 -8.49 9.00
CA VAL A 361 0.97 -7.28 8.46
C VAL A 361 1.50 -5.99 9.10
N ALA A 362 1.45 -4.88 8.38
CA ALA A 362 1.91 -3.57 8.86
C ALA A 362 1.14 -3.06 10.10
N GLY A 363 -0.13 -3.43 10.26
CA GLY A 363 -0.94 -3.09 11.42
C GLY A 363 -2.20 -3.96 11.56
N LEU A 364 -2.69 -4.08 12.79
CA LEU A 364 -3.97 -4.75 13.11
C LEU A 364 -5.13 -3.74 13.10
N ASP A 365 -5.16 -2.89 12.08
CA ASP A 365 -6.10 -1.80 11.90
C ASP A 365 -6.16 -1.34 10.44
N ALA A 366 -6.97 -0.33 10.15
CA ALA A 366 -6.91 0.43 8.91
C ALA A 366 -6.87 1.91 9.29
N PRO A 367 -5.80 2.67 8.95
CA PRO A 367 -5.68 4.09 9.26
C PRO A 367 -6.92 4.88 8.86
N TRP A 368 -7.44 5.70 9.78
CA TRP A 368 -8.70 6.45 9.63
C TRP A 368 -9.91 5.61 9.19
N GLY A 369 -9.93 4.32 9.53
CA GLY A 369 -10.94 3.37 9.08
C GLY A 369 -12.38 3.84 9.27
N GLN A 370 -12.66 4.60 10.34
CA GLN A 370 -13.98 5.18 10.61
C GLN A 370 -14.55 6.03 9.47
N SER A 371 -13.70 6.51 8.55
CA SER A 371 -14.09 7.34 7.40
C SER A 371 -13.99 6.62 6.06
N ILE A 372 -13.46 5.40 6.05
CA ILE A 372 -13.33 4.57 4.85
C ILE A 372 -14.60 3.75 4.72
N ALA A 373 -15.47 4.13 3.79
CA ALA A 373 -16.68 3.35 3.49
C ALA A 373 -16.31 2.03 2.78
N GLY A 374 -16.95 0.93 3.18
CA GLY A 374 -16.74 -0.38 2.56
C GLY A 374 -15.42 -1.06 2.91
N PHE A 375 -14.99 -1.99 2.06
CA PHE A 375 -13.80 -2.81 2.28
C PHE A 375 -12.51 -2.07 1.89
N SER A 376 -11.50 -2.14 2.75
CA SER A 376 -10.11 -1.89 2.39
C SER A 376 -9.22 -2.81 3.24
N THR A 377 -8.22 -3.41 2.63
CA THR A 377 -7.17 -4.16 3.33
C THR A 377 -6.34 -3.23 4.22
N GLY A 378 -6.03 -2.02 3.74
CA GLY A 378 -5.31 -1.01 4.50
C GLY A 378 -3.95 -1.53 4.99
N TYR A 379 -3.66 -1.36 6.28
CA TYR A 379 -2.40 -1.83 6.87
C TYR A 379 -2.37 -3.34 7.18
N ARG A 380 -3.42 -4.09 6.79
CA ARG A 380 -3.50 -5.56 6.96
C ARG A 380 -2.89 -6.33 5.80
N GLU A 381 -1.89 -5.76 5.16
CA GLU A 381 -1.08 -6.37 4.10
C GLU A 381 0.38 -6.41 4.53
N VAL A 382 1.20 -7.13 3.76
CA VAL A 382 2.62 -7.30 4.06
C VAL A 382 3.44 -6.34 3.20
N PHE A 383 3.95 -5.29 3.84
CA PHE A 383 4.95 -4.37 3.28
C PHE A 383 6.35 -4.89 3.60
N GLY A 384 7.27 -4.86 2.62
CA GLY A 384 8.62 -5.40 2.80
C GLY A 384 9.39 -4.68 3.91
N ARG A 385 9.22 -3.36 4.03
CA ARG A 385 9.84 -2.55 5.08
C ARG A 385 9.26 -2.80 6.46
N ASP A 386 7.93 -2.77 6.62
CA ASP A 386 7.30 -3.05 7.92
C ASP A 386 7.63 -4.47 8.40
N LEU A 387 7.72 -5.43 7.47
CA LEU A 387 8.15 -6.79 7.78
C LEU A 387 9.64 -6.86 8.19
N TYR A 388 10.51 -6.05 7.59
CA TYR A 388 11.90 -5.89 8.06
C TYR A 388 11.95 -5.30 9.46
N GLU A 389 11.16 -4.28 9.75
CA GLU A 389 11.14 -3.65 11.06
C GLU A 389 10.58 -4.63 12.11
N ALA A 390 9.48 -5.35 11.83
CA ALA A 390 9.00 -6.47 12.63
C ALA A 390 10.07 -7.56 12.83
N TRP A 391 10.81 -7.90 11.77
CA TRP A 391 11.94 -8.83 11.84
C TRP A 391 13.03 -8.35 12.80
N THR A 392 13.33 -7.05 12.86
CA THR A 392 14.35 -6.56 13.81
C THR A 392 13.95 -6.80 15.26
N ALA A 393 12.65 -6.73 15.60
CA ALA A 393 12.15 -7.09 16.92
C ALA A 393 12.35 -8.58 17.19
N LEU A 394 11.88 -9.45 16.29
CA LEU A 394 12.02 -10.91 16.41
C LEU A 394 13.50 -11.36 16.49
N TYR A 395 14.39 -10.68 15.77
CA TYR A 395 15.82 -10.96 15.79
C TYR A 395 16.47 -10.52 17.12
N THR A 396 16.08 -9.36 17.65
CA THR A 396 16.67 -8.80 18.86
C THR A 396 16.10 -9.42 20.13
N ASP A 397 14.79 -9.73 20.16
CA ASP A 397 14.09 -10.43 21.24
C ASP A 397 14.37 -11.95 21.25
N GLY A 398 14.85 -12.53 20.14
CA GLY A 398 15.27 -13.92 20.08
C GLY A 398 14.24 -14.92 19.54
N ASP A 399 13.08 -14.50 19.06
CA ASP A 399 12.20 -15.34 18.23
C ASP A 399 12.76 -15.53 16.80
N LEU A 400 13.92 -16.20 16.73
CA LEU A 400 14.64 -16.44 15.49
C LEU A 400 13.86 -17.33 14.52
N ALA A 401 12.97 -18.19 15.02
CA ALA A 401 12.16 -19.06 14.18
C ALA A 401 11.19 -18.25 13.32
N THR A 402 10.49 -17.31 13.93
CA THR A 402 9.59 -16.40 13.19
C THR A 402 10.39 -15.45 12.31
N ALA A 403 11.52 -14.91 12.80
CA ALA A 403 12.41 -14.06 11.99
C ALA A 403 12.89 -14.78 10.71
N GLN A 404 13.21 -16.07 10.77
CA GLN A 404 13.57 -16.84 9.59
C GLN A 404 12.36 -17.16 8.68
N ALA A 405 11.15 -17.25 9.23
CA ALA A 405 9.93 -17.42 8.43
C ALA A 405 9.63 -16.17 7.60
N THR A 406 9.82 -14.96 8.14
CA THR A 406 9.60 -13.71 7.38
C THR A 406 10.58 -13.58 6.20
N VAL A 407 11.84 -13.98 6.36
CA VAL A 407 12.82 -14.04 5.25
C VAL A 407 12.34 -14.98 4.14
N ARG A 408 11.87 -16.17 4.53
CA ARG A 408 11.37 -17.15 3.56
C ARG A 408 10.10 -16.67 2.87
N TYR A 409 9.22 -15.96 3.58
CA TYR A 409 8.06 -15.33 2.99
C TYR A 409 8.47 -14.33 1.89
N LEU A 410 9.34 -13.37 2.21
CA LEU A 410 9.75 -12.34 1.25
C LEU A 410 10.44 -12.94 0.01
N LEU A 411 11.38 -13.86 0.20
CA LEU A 411 12.17 -14.41 -0.91
C LEU A 411 11.46 -15.52 -1.70
N LEU A 412 10.59 -16.32 -1.07
CA LEU A 412 9.97 -17.49 -1.72
C LEU A 412 8.50 -17.30 -2.09
N LYS A 413 7.82 -16.28 -1.56
CA LYS A 413 6.39 -16.04 -1.76
C LYS A 413 6.11 -14.69 -2.40
N SER A 414 6.67 -13.62 -1.84
CA SER A 414 6.42 -12.23 -2.27
C SER A 414 7.26 -11.78 -3.47
N GLN A 415 8.48 -12.32 -3.63
CA GLN A 415 9.41 -11.88 -4.66
C GLN A 415 8.83 -11.99 -6.07
N LEU A 416 8.95 -10.91 -6.86
CA LEU A 416 8.54 -10.87 -8.25
C LEU A 416 9.53 -11.61 -9.17
N PRO A 417 9.12 -12.02 -10.38
CA PRO A 417 9.97 -12.80 -11.29
C PRO A 417 11.30 -12.14 -11.64
N ASP A 418 11.37 -10.81 -11.61
CA ASP A 418 12.55 -10.01 -11.91
C ASP A 418 13.51 -9.87 -10.71
N GLY A 419 13.18 -10.46 -9.56
CA GLY A 419 13.95 -10.38 -8.32
C GLY A 419 13.58 -9.21 -7.41
N SER A 420 12.72 -8.30 -7.84
CA SER A 420 12.21 -7.20 -7.02
C SER A 420 11.20 -7.69 -5.96
N GLN A 421 10.77 -6.77 -5.09
CA GLN A 421 9.61 -6.96 -4.21
C GLN A 421 8.48 -6.04 -4.68
N PRO A 422 7.21 -6.49 -4.64
CA PRO A 422 6.10 -5.56 -4.79
C PRO A 422 6.14 -4.56 -3.62
N ARG A 423 5.52 -3.37 -3.78
CA ARG A 423 5.33 -2.43 -2.66
C ARG A 423 4.68 -3.10 -1.44
N ASN A 424 3.76 -4.02 -1.71
CA ASN A 424 2.98 -4.73 -0.72
C ASN A 424 2.40 -6.00 -1.34
N SER A 425 2.21 -7.02 -0.50
CA SER A 425 1.66 -8.33 -0.89
C SER A 425 0.48 -8.73 -0.02
N THR A 426 -0.42 -9.53 -0.60
CA THR A 426 -1.44 -10.30 0.12
C THR A 426 -0.77 -11.40 0.96
N LEU A 427 -1.49 -12.00 1.91
CA LEU A 427 -0.90 -12.92 2.88
C LEU A 427 -0.28 -14.19 2.28
N ASP A 428 -0.67 -14.58 1.07
CA ASP A 428 -0.10 -15.71 0.33
C ASP A 428 1.16 -15.34 -0.49
N GLY A 429 1.55 -14.07 -0.49
CA GLY A 429 2.69 -13.52 -1.22
C GLY A 429 2.35 -12.96 -2.59
N ALA A 430 1.09 -12.99 -3.05
CA ALA A 430 0.76 -12.36 -4.32
C ALA A 430 0.87 -10.83 -4.20
N LYS A 431 1.27 -10.15 -5.29
CA LYS A 431 1.26 -8.69 -5.36
C LYS A 431 -0.15 -8.17 -5.06
N ALA A 432 -0.29 -7.27 -4.09
CA ALA A 432 -1.59 -6.74 -3.71
C ALA A 432 -2.22 -5.91 -4.86
N PRO A 433 -3.56 -5.88 -5.00
CA PRO A 433 -4.22 -5.16 -6.10
C PRO A 433 -3.97 -3.65 -6.11
N ASP A 434 -3.78 -3.04 -4.94
CA ASP A 434 -3.47 -1.62 -4.76
C ASP A 434 -1.96 -1.33 -4.86
N SER A 435 -1.14 -2.36 -5.11
CA SER A 435 0.31 -2.24 -5.13
C SER A 435 0.80 -1.49 -6.37
N PHE A 436 1.42 -0.34 -6.14
CA PHE A 436 2.00 0.53 -7.16
C PHE A 436 3.48 0.81 -6.88
N ASN A 437 4.22 1.24 -7.92
CA ASN A 437 5.66 1.49 -7.86
C ASN A 437 6.47 0.28 -7.33
N ILE A 438 7.78 0.49 -7.15
CA ILE A 438 8.72 -0.43 -6.49
C ILE A 438 9.55 0.40 -5.52
N GLN A 439 10.06 -0.23 -4.46
CA GLN A 439 10.89 0.39 -3.43
C GLN A 439 12.18 -0.42 -3.26
N LEU A 440 13.33 0.19 -3.52
CA LEU A 440 14.62 -0.53 -3.51
C LEU A 440 15.03 -0.98 -2.10
N ASP A 441 14.61 -0.28 -1.05
CA ASP A 441 14.85 -0.70 0.33
C ASP A 441 14.13 -2.01 0.66
N GLU A 442 12.89 -2.16 0.19
CA GLU A 442 12.11 -3.38 0.39
C GLU A 442 12.71 -4.59 -0.33
N ALA A 443 13.38 -4.38 -1.47
CA ALA A 443 14.18 -5.41 -2.12
C ALA A 443 15.48 -5.70 -1.35
N ALA A 444 16.12 -4.69 -0.77
CA ALA A 444 17.41 -4.85 -0.10
C ALA A 444 17.33 -5.52 1.28
N TYR A 445 16.30 -5.23 2.09
CA TYR A 445 16.17 -5.78 3.43
C TYR A 445 16.18 -7.31 3.51
N PRO A 446 15.46 -8.08 2.65
CA PRO A 446 15.50 -9.54 2.66
C PRO A 446 16.93 -10.13 2.59
N LEU A 447 17.85 -9.48 1.88
CA LEU A 447 19.25 -9.91 1.76
C LEU A 447 19.99 -9.79 3.09
N LEU A 448 19.80 -8.66 3.77
CA LEU A 448 20.36 -8.40 5.10
C LEU A 448 19.76 -9.36 6.14
N MET A 449 18.44 -9.52 6.13
CA MET A 449 17.70 -10.40 7.03
C MET A 449 18.16 -11.86 6.87
N ALA A 450 18.37 -12.34 5.64
CA ALA A 450 18.87 -13.69 5.36
C ALA A 450 20.25 -13.93 5.98
N LEU A 451 21.17 -12.97 5.85
CA LEU A 451 22.50 -13.08 6.46
C LEU A 451 22.43 -13.08 7.99
N GLN A 452 21.76 -12.09 8.58
CA GLN A 452 21.73 -11.92 10.04
C GLN A 452 20.94 -13.00 10.76
N SER A 453 19.92 -13.58 10.12
CA SER A 453 19.13 -14.70 10.67
C SER A 453 19.81 -16.07 10.54
N GLY A 454 21.04 -16.11 10.00
CA GLY A 454 21.79 -17.35 9.83
C GLY A 454 21.32 -18.23 8.66
N LEU A 455 20.73 -17.64 7.63
CA LEU A 455 20.23 -18.34 6.44
C LEU A 455 21.20 -18.28 5.24
N ALA A 456 22.43 -17.79 5.47
CA ALA A 456 23.41 -17.58 4.41
C ALA A 456 23.88 -18.84 3.66
N SER A 457 23.61 -20.04 4.18
CA SER A 457 23.93 -21.32 3.53
C SER A 457 22.69 -22.03 2.97
N ASP A 458 21.52 -21.38 2.96
CA ASP A 458 20.27 -21.96 2.49
C ASP A 458 20.25 -21.98 0.94
N ASN A 459 20.50 -23.16 0.37
CA ASN A 459 20.53 -23.35 -1.09
C ASN A 459 19.18 -23.08 -1.77
N VAL A 460 18.06 -23.11 -1.04
CA VAL A 460 16.75 -22.77 -1.60
C VAL A 460 16.63 -21.26 -1.77
N LEU A 461 17.18 -20.48 -0.83
CA LEU A 461 17.15 -19.01 -0.90
C LEU A 461 18.18 -18.43 -1.86
N TRP A 462 19.28 -19.13 -2.13
CA TRP A 462 20.38 -18.60 -2.94
C TRP A 462 19.97 -18.03 -4.32
N PRO A 463 19.17 -18.72 -5.15
CA PRO A 463 18.73 -18.15 -6.42
C PRO A 463 17.93 -16.85 -6.26
N HIS A 464 17.10 -16.76 -5.22
CA HIS A 464 16.30 -15.57 -4.91
C HIS A 464 17.16 -14.41 -4.41
N VAL A 465 18.15 -14.69 -3.56
CA VAL A 465 19.17 -13.70 -3.13
C VAL A 465 19.90 -13.13 -4.34
N ARG A 466 20.32 -14.00 -5.27
CA ARG A 466 21.03 -13.61 -6.48
C ARG A 466 20.16 -12.75 -7.41
N ALA A 467 18.89 -13.14 -7.62
CA ALA A 467 17.94 -12.37 -8.41
C ALA A 467 17.72 -10.96 -7.83
N THR A 468 17.47 -10.85 -6.53
CA THR A 468 17.28 -9.55 -5.87
C THR A 468 18.54 -8.69 -5.90
N ALA A 469 19.73 -9.25 -5.64
CA ALA A 469 20.96 -8.47 -5.70
C ALA A 469 21.24 -7.96 -7.13
N ASN A 470 20.90 -8.74 -8.16
CA ASN A 470 21.03 -8.33 -9.55
C ASN A 470 20.00 -7.25 -9.94
N PHE A 471 18.76 -7.35 -9.45
CA PHE A 471 17.77 -6.29 -9.57
C PHE A 471 18.28 -4.97 -8.97
N LEU A 472 18.83 -5.00 -7.75
CA LEU A 472 19.36 -3.80 -7.10
C LEU A 472 20.49 -3.13 -7.91
N ILE A 473 21.48 -3.89 -8.39
CA ILE A 473 22.61 -3.29 -9.11
C ILE A 473 22.25 -2.79 -10.52
N SER A 474 21.15 -3.26 -11.12
CA SER A 474 20.68 -2.77 -12.43
C SER A 474 19.74 -1.58 -12.34
N HIS A 475 19.08 -1.36 -11.20
CA HIS A 475 18.07 -0.30 -11.02
C HIS A 475 18.54 0.82 -10.06
N GLY A 476 19.42 0.52 -9.11
CA GLY A 476 19.89 1.49 -8.12
C GLY A 476 20.73 2.63 -8.72
N PRO A 477 20.91 3.74 -7.97
CA PRO A 477 20.53 3.92 -6.57
C PRO A 477 19.23 4.74 -6.37
N SER A 478 18.44 4.97 -7.42
CA SER A 478 17.33 5.95 -7.38
C SER A 478 16.07 5.52 -8.14
N PHE A 479 15.92 4.23 -8.41
CA PHE A 479 14.71 3.68 -9.03
C PHE A 479 13.58 3.56 -8.01
N GLY A 480 12.35 3.75 -8.49
CA GLY A 480 11.17 3.66 -7.62
C GLY A 480 11.06 4.83 -6.64
N VAL A 481 10.30 4.62 -5.57
CA VAL A 481 10.03 5.62 -4.53
C VAL A 481 10.77 5.30 -3.23
N GLU A 482 10.98 6.31 -2.38
CA GLU A 482 11.57 6.12 -1.05
C GLU A 482 10.57 5.59 0.00
N ARG A 483 11.03 5.40 1.24
CA ARG A 483 10.31 4.71 2.32
C ARG A 483 8.94 5.28 2.71
N TRP A 484 8.63 6.51 2.29
CA TRP A 484 7.30 7.10 2.51
C TRP A 484 6.38 6.91 1.30
N GLU A 485 6.83 6.20 0.29
CA GLU A 485 6.08 5.75 -0.88
C GLU A 485 5.61 6.88 -1.80
N GLU A 486 6.24 8.05 -1.69
CA GLU A 486 5.75 9.29 -2.27
C GLU A 486 6.64 9.83 -3.39
N GLN A 487 7.96 9.70 -3.26
CA GLN A 487 8.91 10.45 -4.09
C GLN A 487 9.99 9.57 -4.70
N THR A 488 10.26 9.77 -5.98
CA THR A 488 11.44 9.21 -6.65
C THR A 488 12.68 10.09 -6.43
N GLY A 489 13.87 9.49 -6.49
CA GLY A 489 15.16 10.18 -6.42
C GLY A 489 16.20 9.48 -5.53
N TYR A 490 17.32 10.16 -5.28
CA TYR A 490 18.45 9.66 -4.50
C TYR A 490 18.16 9.86 -3.01
N SER A 491 17.51 8.89 -2.39
CA SER A 491 17.09 8.91 -0.99
C SER A 491 18.18 8.36 -0.06
N PRO A 492 18.61 9.11 0.98
CA PRO A 492 19.52 8.59 2.01
C PRO A 492 19.04 7.30 2.67
N SER A 493 17.73 7.17 2.95
CA SER A 493 17.18 5.98 3.60
C SER A 493 17.27 4.75 2.71
N THR A 494 16.91 4.90 1.43
CA THR A 494 16.84 3.80 0.48
C THR A 494 18.24 3.31 0.10
N ILE A 495 19.15 4.25 -0.18
CA ILE A 495 20.52 3.95 -0.56
C ILE A 495 21.27 3.23 0.58
N ALA A 496 20.98 3.57 1.84
CA ALA A 496 21.55 2.86 2.98
C ALA A 496 21.12 1.38 3.00
N ALA A 497 19.83 1.12 2.79
CA ALA A 497 19.33 -0.25 2.69
C ALA A 497 19.99 -1.01 1.53
N GLU A 498 20.12 -0.40 0.35
CA GLU A 498 20.80 -1.00 -0.80
C GLU A 498 22.26 -1.38 -0.50
N ILE A 499 23.04 -0.47 0.10
CA ILE A 499 24.45 -0.73 0.45
C ILE A 499 24.53 -1.90 1.43
N ALA A 500 23.75 -1.88 2.51
CA ALA A 500 23.76 -2.95 3.50
C ALA A 500 23.29 -4.30 2.92
N GLY A 501 22.26 -4.29 2.09
CA GLY A 501 21.74 -5.45 1.38
C GLY A 501 22.75 -6.07 0.42
N LEU A 502 23.45 -5.25 -0.37
CA LEU A 502 24.48 -5.73 -1.31
C LEU A 502 25.73 -6.27 -0.58
N VAL A 503 26.15 -5.66 0.53
CA VAL A 503 27.22 -6.23 1.39
C VAL A 503 26.79 -7.56 1.98
N ALA A 504 25.52 -7.69 2.39
CA ALA A 504 24.99 -8.94 2.90
C ALA A 504 24.94 -10.02 1.81
N ALA A 505 24.43 -9.68 0.62
CA ALA A 505 24.38 -10.56 -0.54
C ALA A 505 25.78 -11.06 -0.93
N ALA A 506 26.78 -10.18 -0.96
CA ALA A 506 28.16 -10.58 -1.26
C ALA A 506 28.76 -11.50 -0.19
N SER A 507 28.34 -11.36 1.06
CA SER A 507 28.73 -12.28 2.13
C SER A 507 28.09 -13.66 1.95
N ILE A 508 26.82 -13.71 1.54
CA ILE A 508 26.09 -14.94 1.19
C ILE A 508 26.73 -15.61 -0.04
N ALA A 509 27.02 -14.84 -1.10
CA ALA A 509 27.68 -15.36 -2.31
C ALA A 509 29.02 -16.06 -2.01
N LYS A 510 29.81 -15.52 -1.08
CA LYS A 510 31.06 -16.17 -0.62
C LYS A 510 30.79 -17.53 0.04
N VAL A 511 29.70 -17.69 0.79
CA VAL A 511 29.29 -18.98 1.37
C VAL A 511 28.93 -19.98 0.27
N HIS A 512 28.31 -19.53 -0.81
CA HIS A 512 27.95 -20.34 -1.98
C HIS A 512 29.08 -20.49 -3.02
N GLY A 513 30.28 -19.95 -2.77
CA GLY A 513 31.42 -20.04 -3.66
C GLY A 513 31.36 -19.13 -4.91
N ASP A 514 30.41 -18.21 -4.97
CA ASP A 514 30.27 -17.25 -6.07
C ASP A 514 31.09 -15.99 -5.83
N ALA A 515 32.39 -16.10 -6.15
CA ALA A 515 33.30 -15.00 -5.96
C ALA A 515 33.09 -13.85 -6.97
N ALA A 516 32.46 -14.11 -8.12
CA ALA A 516 32.24 -13.08 -9.14
C ALA A 516 31.11 -12.14 -8.71
N ASP A 517 29.94 -12.69 -8.39
CA ASP A 517 28.80 -11.92 -7.89
C ASP A 517 29.18 -11.17 -6.60
N ALA A 518 29.93 -11.82 -5.69
CA ALA A 518 30.44 -11.16 -4.49
C ALA A 518 31.32 -9.93 -4.79
N ARG A 519 32.16 -9.95 -5.84
CA ARG A 519 32.99 -8.79 -6.21
C ARG A 519 32.17 -7.70 -6.86
N ILE A 520 31.23 -8.06 -7.75
CA ILE A 520 30.35 -7.11 -8.45
C ILE A 520 29.49 -6.36 -7.42
N TRP A 521 28.79 -7.07 -6.55
CA TRP A 521 27.89 -6.45 -5.56
C TRP A 521 28.65 -5.60 -4.54
N LEU A 522 29.85 -6.01 -4.12
CA LEU A 522 30.70 -5.16 -3.27
C LEU A 522 31.20 -3.93 -4.00
N ALA A 523 31.58 -4.03 -5.28
CA ALA A 523 32.01 -2.87 -6.05
C ALA A 523 30.88 -1.85 -6.22
N THR A 524 29.63 -2.31 -6.42
CA THR A 524 28.44 -1.45 -6.44
C THR A 524 28.19 -0.81 -5.08
N ALA A 525 28.15 -1.60 -4.01
CA ALA A 525 27.95 -1.07 -2.64
C ALA A 525 29.02 -0.04 -2.26
N ASP A 526 30.28 -0.29 -2.62
CA ASP A 526 31.38 0.64 -2.38
C ASP A 526 31.25 1.93 -3.20
N GLN A 527 30.78 1.82 -4.44
CA GLN A 527 30.54 2.98 -5.28
C GLN A 527 29.42 3.86 -4.68
N TYR A 528 28.32 3.24 -4.25
CA TYR A 528 27.22 3.94 -3.60
C TYR A 528 27.68 4.59 -2.29
N GLN A 529 28.41 3.85 -1.45
CA GLN A 529 28.91 4.35 -0.17
C GLN A 529 29.81 5.58 -0.33
N ARG A 530 30.70 5.60 -1.33
CA ARG A 530 31.56 6.77 -1.61
C ARG A 530 30.78 7.96 -2.16
N SER A 531 29.62 7.73 -2.77
CA SER A 531 28.77 8.74 -3.39
C SER A 531 27.65 9.28 -2.49
N ILE A 532 27.45 8.70 -1.30
CA ILE A 532 26.43 9.14 -0.31
C ILE A 532 26.34 10.66 -0.19
N LYS A 533 27.49 11.33 0.04
CA LYS A 533 27.52 12.77 0.26
C LYS A 533 27.32 13.56 -1.03
N SER A 534 27.82 13.08 -2.16
CA SER A 534 27.63 13.79 -3.44
C SER A 534 26.17 13.81 -3.87
N TRP A 535 25.40 12.78 -3.53
CA TRP A 535 23.98 12.69 -3.90
C TRP A 535 23.04 13.33 -2.88
N GLY A 536 23.35 13.24 -1.60
CA GLY A 536 22.42 13.59 -0.52
C GLY A 536 22.70 14.88 0.24
N VAL A 537 23.90 15.48 0.13
CA VAL A 537 24.31 16.61 0.98
C VAL A 537 24.32 17.91 0.21
N THR A 538 23.42 18.82 0.56
CA THR A 538 23.42 20.18 0.01
C THR A 538 24.44 21.06 0.73
N SER A 539 25.11 21.94 -0.01
CA SER A 539 25.98 23.00 0.51
C SER A 539 25.46 24.41 0.15
N THR A 540 24.29 24.49 -0.50
CA THR A 540 23.69 25.74 -0.97
C THR A 540 22.26 25.96 -0.45
N GLY A 541 21.71 25.00 0.30
CA GLY A 541 20.37 25.11 0.87
C GLY A 541 20.28 26.13 2.00
N SER A 542 19.09 26.70 2.20
CA SER A 542 18.91 27.88 3.07
C SER A 542 18.83 27.58 4.58
N LEU A 543 18.66 26.32 4.98
CA LEU A 543 18.43 25.93 6.38
C LEU A 543 19.69 25.93 7.26
N SER A 544 20.88 25.97 6.66
CA SER A 544 22.16 26.10 7.38
C SER A 544 23.26 26.60 6.44
N SER A 545 24.24 27.33 6.96
CA SER A 545 25.46 27.71 6.22
C SER A 545 26.49 26.58 6.13
N GLN A 546 26.28 25.48 6.87
CA GLN A 546 27.11 24.27 6.83
C GLN A 546 26.37 23.19 6.03
N PRO A 547 27.06 22.25 5.35
CA PRO A 547 26.41 21.22 4.54
C PRO A 547 25.55 20.24 5.36
N TYR A 548 24.38 19.87 4.84
CA TYR A 548 23.44 18.94 5.49
C TYR A 548 22.75 18.01 4.50
N PHE A 549 22.29 16.86 4.98
CA PHE A 549 21.45 15.94 4.22
C PHE A 549 20.05 16.51 3.97
N ILE A 550 19.56 16.35 2.75
CA ILE A 550 18.17 16.62 2.36
C ILE A 550 17.38 15.29 2.32
N ARG A 551 16.04 15.34 2.23
CA ARG A 551 15.19 14.13 2.11
C ARG A 551 15.63 13.25 0.94
N LEU A 552 15.84 13.85 -0.22
CA LEU A 552 16.37 13.22 -1.43
C LEU A 552 16.72 14.31 -2.46
N SER A 553 17.63 14.01 -3.38
CA SER A 553 17.82 14.82 -4.59
C SER A 553 17.17 14.15 -5.79
N LYS A 554 16.60 14.94 -6.72
CA LYS A 554 15.90 14.38 -7.90
C LYS A 554 16.85 13.82 -8.96
N THR A 555 18.06 14.37 -9.05
CA THR A 555 19.01 14.07 -10.14
C THR A 555 20.37 13.59 -9.64
N GLY A 556 20.54 13.40 -8.33
CA GLY A 556 21.84 13.13 -7.72
C GLY A 556 22.68 14.39 -7.52
N ASP A 557 22.18 15.58 -7.88
CA ASP A 557 22.75 16.87 -7.51
C ASP A 557 21.91 17.52 -6.39
N PRO A 558 22.36 17.47 -5.12
CA PRO A 558 21.65 18.07 -3.99
C PRO A 558 21.76 19.60 -3.94
N ASN A 559 22.50 20.24 -4.84
CA ASN A 559 22.59 21.71 -4.95
C ASN A 559 21.73 22.29 -6.08
N ALA A 560 21.19 21.43 -6.95
CA ALA A 560 20.28 21.86 -8.00
C ALA A 560 19.03 22.53 -7.42
N ALA A 561 18.61 23.63 -8.05
CA ALA A 561 17.41 24.37 -7.70
C ALA A 561 16.17 23.70 -8.31
N ILE A 562 15.82 22.51 -7.80
CA ILE A 562 14.67 21.72 -8.24
C ILE A 562 13.60 21.78 -7.15
N SER A 563 12.37 22.10 -7.53
CA SER A 563 11.23 22.06 -6.61
C SER A 563 10.28 20.93 -6.97
N TYR A 564 9.68 20.28 -5.98
CA TYR A 564 8.68 19.23 -6.21
C TYR A 564 7.55 19.31 -5.18
N GLY A 565 6.35 18.86 -5.59
CA GLY A 565 5.20 18.77 -4.71
C GLY A 565 5.36 17.64 -3.70
N LEU A 566 5.12 17.91 -2.42
CA LEU A 566 5.30 16.93 -1.35
C LEU A 566 4.16 15.91 -1.21
N GLY A 567 3.10 16.02 -2.01
CA GLY A 567 1.92 15.16 -1.92
C GLY A 567 1.05 15.47 -0.70
N ASN A 568 -0.06 14.74 -0.53
CA ASN A 568 -0.93 14.80 0.65
C ASN A 568 -1.47 16.21 1.01
N GLY A 569 -1.67 17.06 0.00
CA GLY A 569 -2.04 18.47 0.19
C GLY A 569 -0.90 19.37 0.69
N GLY A 570 0.31 18.85 0.82
CA GLY A 570 1.51 19.59 1.18
C GLY A 570 2.00 20.55 0.08
N PRO A 571 2.89 21.48 0.41
CA PRO A 571 3.39 22.49 -0.52
C PRO A 571 4.34 21.91 -1.58
N THR A 572 4.63 22.71 -2.60
CA THR A 572 5.79 22.50 -3.47
C THR A 572 6.99 23.24 -2.88
N LEU A 573 8.07 22.52 -2.58
CA LEU A 573 9.28 23.08 -1.98
C LEU A 573 10.52 22.79 -2.84
N ASP A 574 11.51 23.67 -2.76
CA ASP A 574 12.86 23.42 -3.27
C ASP A 574 13.48 22.25 -2.50
N GLN A 575 14.04 21.27 -3.21
CA GLN A 575 14.60 20.04 -2.64
C GLN A 575 15.63 20.33 -1.54
N ARG A 576 16.35 21.46 -1.64
CA ARG A 576 17.36 21.89 -0.67
C ARG A 576 16.78 22.28 0.69
N ASN A 577 15.48 22.52 0.74
CA ASN A 577 14.73 22.88 1.94
C ASN A 577 13.80 21.76 2.41
N VAL A 578 13.86 20.55 1.82
CA VAL A 578 13.12 19.38 2.30
C VAL A 578 14.07 18.48 3.09
N VAL A 579 13.79 18.31 4.37
CA VAL A 579 14.63 17.52 5.29
C VAL A 579 13.86 16.35 5.87
N ASP A 580 14.55 15.23 6.06
CA ASP A 580 14.06 13.97 6.61
C ASP A 580 15.13 13.36 7.52
N LEU A 581 14.76 12.46 8.44
CA LEU A 581 15.69 11.72 9.28
C LEU A 581 16.30 10.48 8.61
N GLY A 582 15.96 10.17 7.35
CA GLY A 582 16.40 8.97 6.64
C GLY A 582 17.92 8.84 6.50
N PHE A 583 18.68 9.93 6.65
CA PHE A 583 20.14 9.86 6.71
C PHE A 583 20.68 9.16 7.96
N LEU A 584 19.84 8.95 9.00
CA LEU A 584 20.20 8.17 10.19
C LEU A 584 20.47 6.70 9.85
N GLU A 585 19.86 6.20 8.78
CA GLU A 585 20.04 4.82 8.31
C GLU A 585 21.50 4.53 7.97
N TYR A 586 22.26 5.51 7.47
CA TYR A 586 23.70 5.34 7.24
C TYR A 586 24.50 4.99 8.49
N VAL A 587 24.06 5.43 9.68
CA VAL A 587 24.69 5.03 10.95
C VAL A 587 24.11 3.72 11.45
N ARG A 588 22.78 3.58 11.40
CA ARG A 588 22.07 2.38 11.86
C ARG A 588 22.49 1.13 11.10
N LEU A 589 22.78 1.24 9.81
CA LEU A 589 23.20 0.17 8.92
C LEU A 589 24.73 0.08 8.73
N GLY A 590 25.50 1.00 9.32
CA GLY A 590 26.96 0.86 9.49
C GLY A 590 27.81 1.37 8.32
N GLU A 591 27.38 2.43 7.65
CA GLU A 591 28.02 2.99 6.46
C GLU A 591 28.74 4.32 6.73
N LEU A 592 28.27 5.08 7.72
CA LEU A 592 28.89 6.31 8.21
C LEU A 592 29.15 6.24 9.72
N SER A 593 30.18 6.96 10.15
CA SER A 593 30.48 7.10 11.58
C SER A 593 29.40 7.94 12.28
N PRO A 594 28.94 7.58 13.50
CA PRO A 594 27.99 8.38 14.27
C PRO A 594 28.50 9.79 14.63
N THR A 595 29.81 10.03 14.48
CA THR A 595 30.48 11.31 14.75
C THR A 595 30.85 12.07 13.47
N ASP A 596 30.31 11.70 12.31
CA ASP A 596 30.54 12.47 11.08
C ASP A 596 30.05 13.93 11.25
N PRO A 597 30.86 14.95 10.89
CA PRO A 597 30.46 16.35 11.04
C PRO A 597 29.23 16.73 10.22
N THR A 598 29.06 16.15 9.01
CA THR A 598 27.90 16.37 8.16
C THR A 598 26.64 15.83 8.83
N LEU A 599 26.71 14.64 9.45
CA LEU A 599 25.60 14.09 10.23
C LEU A 599 25.25 14.97 11.42
N SER A 600 26.26 15.48 12.14
CA SER A 600 26.03 16.36 13.29
C SER A 600 25.29 17.64 12.92
N ASN A 601 25.66 18.27 11.78
CA ASN A 601 24.92 19.43 11.27
C ASN A 601 23.53 19.04 10.74
N SER A 602 23.39 17.91 10.06
CA SER A 602 22.10 17.42 9.56
C SER A 602 21.12 17.14 10.69
N LEU A 603 21.60 16.61 11.82
CA LEU A 603 20.81 16.45 13.05
C LEU A 603 20.31 17.79 13.60
N ALA A 604 21.15 18.83 13.61
CA ALA A 604 20.74 20.15 14.07
C ALA A 604 19.67 20.76 13.14
N VAL A 605 19.83 20.62 11.83
CA VAL A 605 18.85 21.07 10.84
C VAL A 605 17.54 20.28 10.97
N ALA A 606 17.61 18.96 11.07
CA ALA A 606 16.42 18.11 11.22
C ALA A 606 15.69 18.41 12.54
N ASP A 607 16.42 18.53 13.67
CA ASP A 607 15.81 18.89 14.95
C ASP A 607 15.15 20.28 14.91
N ALA A 608 15.71 21.25 14.16
CA ALA A 608 15.12 22.59 14.05
C ALA A 608 13.82 22.62 13.23
N ASN A 609 13.64 21.72 12.27
CA ASN A 609 12.51 21.73 11.33
C ASN A 609 11.45 20.68 11.65
N LEU A 610 11.87 19.50 12.11
CA LEU A 610 11.01 18.31 12.24
C LEU A 610 10.60 18.02 13.68
N LYS A 611 11.40 18.42 14.68
CA LYS A 611 11.11 18.13 16.08
C LYS A 611 9.93 18.96 16.58
N LYS A 612 8.93 18.30 17.16
CA LYS A 612 7.79 18.91 17.84
C LYS A 612 7.83 18.59 19.33
N SER A 613 7.42 19.55 20.14
CA SER A 613 7.27 19.34 21.58
C SER A 613 5.83 18.94 21.87
N THR A 614 5.64 17.81 22.53
CA THR A 614 4.33 17.34 22.98
C THR A 614 4.29 17.22 24.51
N SER A 615 3.11 17.02 25.08
CA SER A 615 2.92 16.81 26.51
C SER A 615 3.57 15.51 27.01
N SER A 616 3.75 14.53 26.12
CA SER A 616 4.44 13.26 26.39
C SER A 616 5.96 13.38 26.29
N GLY A 617 6.46 14.37 25.55
CA GLY A 617 7.87 14.62 25.26
C GLY A 617 8.11 15.00 23.79
N PRO A 618 9.37 15.06 23.33
CA PRO A 618 9.67 15.38 21.94
C PRO A 618 9.27 14.25 20.98
N GLY A 619 8.75 14.62 19.81
CA GLY A 619 8.55 13.73 18.65
C GLY A 619 9.06 14.39 17.37
N TRP A 620 9.16 13.64 16.27
CA TRP A 620 9.65 14.15 14.98
C TRP A 620 8.66 13.84 13.86
N LEU A 621 8.44 14.82 12.98
CA LEU A 621 7.75 14.62 11.71
C LEU A 621 8.61 13.79 10.76
N ARG A 622 7.99 13.15 9.76
CA ARG A 622 8.68 12.47 8.65
C ARG A 622 9.58 13.45 7.91
N TYR A 623 8.97 14.51 7.39
CA TYR A 623 9.63 15.62 6.72
C TYR A 623 8.83 16.92 6.88
N ASN A 624 9.41 18.07 6.54
CA ASN A 624 8.72 19.36 6.66
C ASN A 624 7.71 19.57 5.52
N GLY A 625 6.51 20.07 5.83
CA GLY A 625 5.42 20.23 4.87
C GLY A 625 4.64 18.93 4.61
N ASP A 626 4.86 17.89 5.41
CA ASP A 626 4.10 16.65 5.37
C ASP A 626 2.60 16.88 5.66
N GLY A 627 1.74 16.27 4.84
CA GLY A 627 0.29 16.36 4.93
C GLY A 627 -0.42 15.03 5.25
N TYR A 628 0.33 13.95 5.52
CA TYR A 628 -0.25 12.65 5.88
C TYR A 628 -0.56 12.59 7.38
N GLY A 629 -1.76 13.04 7.76
CA GLY A 629 -2.19 13.09 9.17
C GLY A 629 -3.57 13.71 9.32
N ASP A 630 -4.17 13.60 10.51
CA ASP A 630 -5.41 14.30 10.82
C ASP A 630 -5.25 15.82 10.64
N CYS A 631 -6.28 16.50 10.12
CA CYS A 631 -6.13 17.91 9.76
C CYS A 631 -6.08 18.83 10.99
N TYR A 632 -5.14 19.77 11.02
CA TYR A 632 -5.13 20.89 11.96
C TYR A 632 -5.10 22.23 11.22
N VAL A 633 -6.02 23.13 11.58
CA VAL A 633 -6.17 24.46 10.99
C VAL A 633 -5.80 25.53 12.04
N PRO A 634 -4.93 26.51 11.70
CA PRO A 634 -4.33 26.75 10.38
C PRO A 634 -3.24 25.71 10.03
N SER A 635 -3.24 25.27 8.77
CA SER A 635 -2.28 24.32 8.20
C SER A 635 -1.39 24.99 7.16
N ASP A 636 -0.17 24.47 6.99
CA ASP A 636 0.70 24.76 5.84
C ASP A 636 0.33 23.91 4.60
N THR A 637 -0.71 23.09 4.72
CA THR A 637 -1.25 22.20 3.68
C THR A 637 -2.64 22.69 3.20
N SER A 638 -3.23 21.99 2.24
CA SER A 638 -4.56 22.30 1.69
C SER A 638 -5.74 21.85 2.57
N CYS A 639 -5.50 21.28 3.76
CA CYS A 639 -6.58 20.76 4.62
C CYS A 639 -7.36 21.90 5.30
N THR A 640 -8.68 21.72 5.48
CA THR A 640 -9.59 22.83 5.85
C THR A 640 -10.47 22.60 7.08
N VAL A 641 -10.51 21.39 7.63
CA VAL A 641 -11.43 21.03 8.73
C VAL A 641 -10.66 20.42 9.90
N ASN A 642 -10.66 21.09 11.06
CA ASN A 642 -9.98 20.61 12.26
C ASN A 642 -10.45 19.22 12.68
N GLY A 643 -9.50 18.30 12.79
CA GLY A 643 -9.70 16.92 13.20
C GLY A 643 -10.33 16.02 12.15
N ALA A 644 -10.50 16.48 10.91
CA ALA A 644 -10.93 15.62 9.83
C ALA A 644 -9.82 14.60 9.48
N PRO A 645 -10.20 13.34 9.19
CA PRO A 645 -9.26 12.31 8.77
C PRO A 645 -8.65 12.63 7.40
N TRP A 646 -7.39 12.20 7.18
CA TRP A 646 -6.67 12.42 5.94
C TRP A 646 -7.37 11.85 4.70
N THR A 647 -7.99 10.68 4.86
CA THR A 647 -8.71 9.90 3.83
C THR A 647 -9.88 10.62 3.17
N ASN A 648 -10.41 11.70 3.75
CA ASN A 648 -11.51 12.47 3.16
C ASN A 648 -11.14 13.06 1.79
N ASN A 649 -9.94 13.64 1.66
CA ASN A 649 -9.47 14.27 0.42
C ASN A 649 -7.97 14.05 0.15
N PHE A 650 -7.37 13.03 0.80
CA PHE A 650 -5.93 12.78 0.78
C PHE A 650 -5.12 14.04 1.14
N SER A 651 -5.61 14.79 2.14
CA SER A 651 -5.03 16.06 2.58
C SER A 651 -5.23 16.26 4.07
N GLY A 652 -4.16 16.62 4.76
CA GLY A 652 -4.12 16.67 6.22
C GLY A 652 -2.91 17.44 6.76
N THR A 653 -2.55 17.20 8.01
CA THR A 653 -1.34 17.77 8.63
C THR A 653 -0.51 16.64 9.20
N GLY A 654 0.70 16.39 8.70
CA GLY A 654 1.57 15.35 9.25
C GLY A 654 1.92 15.60 10.71
N HIS A 655 1.89 14.56 11.52
CA HIS A 655 2.17 14.61 12.95
C HIS A 655 3.44 13.82 13.33
N PRO A 656 3.96 13.94 14.55
CA PRO A 656 5.13 13.20 14.98
C PRO A 656 4.96 11.68 15.02
N TRP A 657 5.98 10.96 14.55
CA TRP A 657 6.02 9.49 14.53
C TRP A 657 6.90 8.95 15.66
N PRO A 658 6.41 8.08 16.57
CA PRO A 658 7.23 7.46 17.61
C PRO A 658 8.43 6.66 17.06
N VAL A 659 8.30 6.03 15.89
CA VAL A 659 9.39 5.28 15.24
C VAL A 659 10.60 6.17 14.92
N LEU A 660 10.37 7.43 14.53
CA LEU A 660 11.46 8.39 14.29
C LEU A 660 12.14 8.84 15.59
N GLY A 661 11.38 8.84 16.69
CA GLY A 661 11.97 8.93 18.03
C GLY A 661 12.92 7.76 18.32
N ALA A 662 12.55 6.53 17.94
CA ALA A 662 13.40 5.36 18.14
C ALA A 662 14.67 5.43 17.28
N GLU A 663 14.58 5.80 15.99
CA GLU A 663 15.74 6.03 15.12
C GLU A 663 16.67 7.10 15.72
N ARG A 664 16.11 8.21 16.21
CA ARG A 664 16.89 9.27 16.88
C ARG A 664 17.55 8.77 18.17
N ALA A 665 16.89 7.89 18.91
CA ALA A 665 17.43 7.26 20.12
C ALA A 665 18.60 6.32 19.80
N GLN A 666 18.49 5.52 18.74
CA GLN A 666 19.57 4.67 18.25
C GLN A 666 20.77 5.51 17.78
N GLN A 667 20.55 6.68 17.18
CA GLN A 667 21.63 7.63 16.89
C GLN A 667 22.32 8.13 18.16
N TYR A 668 21.56 8.50 19.20
CA TYR A 668 22.17 8.87 20.50
C TYR A 668 22.98 7.73 21.09
N LEU A 669 22.48 6.49 20.99
CA LEU A 669 23.17 5.31 21.47
C LEU A 669 24.49 5.07 20.72
N ALA A 670 24.47 5.21 19.39
CA ALA A 670 25.67 5.11 18.55
C ALA A 670 26.71 6.22 18.86
N GLN A 671 26.26 7.39 19.31
CA GLN A 671 27.10 8.49 19.80
C GLN A 671 27.56 8.32 21.27
N GLY A 672 27.17 7.23 21.94
CA GLY A 672 27.50 6.96 23.34
C GLY A 672 26.62 7.70 24.36
N ASN A 673 25.56 8.37 23.93
CA ASN A 673 24.63 9.12 24.79
C ASN A 673 23.42 8.26 25.22
N ARG A 674 23.68 7.27 26.09
CA ARG A 674 22.65 6.34 26.57
C ARG A 674 21.50 7.02 27.32
N THR A 675 21.80 8.07 28.10
CA THR A 675 20.77 8.79 28.87
C THR A 675 19.77 9.50 27.97
N ALA A 676 20.23 10.13 26.87
CA ALA A 676 19.32 10.74 25.91
C ALA A 676 18.46 9.69 25.19
N ALA A 677 19.06 8.58 24.75
CA ALA A 677 18.32 7.47 24.15
C ALA A 677 17.23 6.91 25.11
N ALA A 678 17.58 6.69 26.38
CA ALA A 678 16.65 6.25 27.41
C ALA A 678 15.50 7.25 27.64
N SER A 679 15.78 8.56 27.61
CA SER A 679 14.74 9.60 27.73
C SER A 679 13.75 9.56 26.57
N ILE A 680 14.18 9.16 25.37
CA ILE A 680 13.29 9.02 24.22
C ILE A 680 12.44 7.76 24.33
N LEU A 681 12.99 6.62 24.79
CA LEU A 681 12.17 5.44 25.10
C LEU A 681 11.07 5.76 26.11
N ALA A 682 11.40 6.50 27.18
CA ALA A 682 10.41 6.93 28.17
C ALA A 682 9.37 7.92 27.61
N THR A 683 9.67 8.60 26.50
CA THR A 683 8.74 9.46 25.77
C THR A 683 7.80 8.62 24.90
N ILE A 684 8.33 7.65 24.15
CA ILE A 684 7.56 6.71 23.33
C ILE A 684 6.52 5.97 24.18
N ASN A 685 6.92 5.46 25.36
CA ASN A 685 5.99 4.75 26.25
C ASN A 685 4.83 5.63 26.77
N LYS A 686 4.96 6.96 26.73
CA LYS A 686 3.88 7.90 27.08
C LYS A 686 3.00 8.27 25.89
N MET A 687 3.47 8.02 24.67
CA MET A 687 2.76 8.26 23.41
C MET A 687 1.80 7.13 23.04
N ASN A 688 1.96 5.96 23.68
CA ASN A 688 1.15 4.77 23.43
C ASN A 688 -0.36 5.03 23.58
N SER A 689 -1.14 4.42 22.70
CA SER A 689 -2.60 4.32 22.85
C SER A 689 -2.96 3.20 23.83
N GLY A 690 -4.18 3.29 24.37
CA GLY A 690 -4.70 2.29 25.30
C GLY A 690 -3.75 1.99 26.47
N PRO A 691 -3.51 0.72 26.83
CA PRO A 691 -2.62 0.32 27.90
C PRO A 691 -1.15 0.14 27.48
N GLY A 692 -0.78 0.37 26.20
CA GLY A 692 0.59 0.19 25.72
C GLY A 692 0.80 -0.07 24.21
N LEU A 693 -0.14 0.29 23.33
CA LEU A 693 0.03 0.09 21.89
C LEU A 693 0.76 1.28 21.25
N VAL A 694 1.87 1.03 20.55
CA VAL A 694 2.65 2.11 19.92
C VAL A 694 1.95 2.58 18.63
N PRO A 695 1.53 3.84 18.53
CA PRO A 695 0.88 4.34 17.33
C PRO A 695 1.89 4.69 16.23
N GLU A 696 1.37 4.84 15.02
CA GLU A 696 2.07 5.46 13.90
C GLU A 696 2.36 6.94 14.17
N GLN A 697 1.33 7.71 14.55
CA GLN A 697 1.45 9.13 14.81
C GLN A 697 0.85 9.54 16.16
N VAL A 698 1.32 10.69 16.67
CA VAL A 698 0.74 11.34 17.86
C VAL A 698 0.42 12.80 17.61
N TRP A 699 -0.72 13.24 18.12
CA TRP A 699 -1.20 14.61 17.96
C TRP A 699 -0.25 15.63 18.60
N ASP A 700 0.27 16.59 17.85
CA ASP A 700 1.21 17.62 18.33
C ASP A 700 0.57 19.00 18.57
N LYS A 701 -0.75 19.10 18.44
CA LYS A 701 -1.50 20.37 18.55
C LYS A 701 -2.30 20.44 19.86
N PRO A 702 -2.95 21.58 20.19
CA PRO A 702 -3.84 21.64 21.36
C PRO A 702 -4.91 20.55 21.31
N ASN A 703 -5.38 20.12 22.48
CA ASN A 703 -6.42 19.09 22.57
C ASN A 703 -7.65 19.49 21.75
N LEU A 704 -8.18 18.55 20.98
CA LEU A 704 -9.40 18.71 20.19
C LEU A 704 -10.45 17.73 20.72
N PRO A 705 -11.66 18.18 21.10
CA PRO A 705 -12.70 17.27 21.55
C PRO A 705 -13.26 16.44 20.40
N ALA A 706 -13.78 15.25 20.72
CA ALA A 706 -14.51 14.45 19.75
C ALA A 706 -15.78 15.17 19.28
N SER A 707 -16.12 15.00 18.00
CA SER A 707 -17.38 15.49 17.44
C SER A 707 -18.59 14.78 18.09
N PRO A 708 -19.78 15.40 18.08
CA PRO A 708 -21.00 14.75 18.56
C PRO A 708 -21.26 13.40 17.86
N TYR A 709 -21.86 12.46 18.59
CA TYR A 709 -22.28 11.17 18.03
C TYR A 709 -23.16 11.37 16.78
N GLY A 710 -22.90 10.58 15.73
CA GLY A 710 -23.60 10.68 14.45
C GLY A 710 -23.12 11.80 13.51
N SER A 711 -22.03 12.50 13.86
CA SER A 711 -21.36 13.41 12.92
C SER A 711 -20.81 12.64 11.72
N ASP A 712 -20.73 13.32 10.56
CA ASP A 712 -20.17 12.76 9.34
C ASP A 712 -18.73 12.26 9.54
N PRO A 713 -18.46 10.95 9.42
CA PRO A 713 -17.13 10.39 9.66
C PRO A 713 -16.03 10.96 8.76
N ALA A 714 -16.36 11.51 7.59
CA ALA A 714 -15.40 12.15 6.70
C ALA A 714 -14.85 13.47 7.26
N THR A 715 -15.51 14.07 8.25
CA THR A 715 -15.12 15.37 8.83
C THR A 715 -15.09 15.38 10.36
N ALA A 716 -15.55 14.31 11.00
CA ALA A 716 -15.64 14.22 12.44
C ALA A 716 -14.27 14.04 13.10
N SER A 717 -14.02 14.82 14.16
CA SER A 717 -12.91 14.54 15.06
C SER A 717 -13.24 13.34 15.94
N ILE A 718 -12.31 12.40 16.04
CA ILE A 718 -12.36 11.29 17.00
C ILE A 718 -11.88 11.68 18.41
N GLY A 719 -11.55 12.96 18.61
CA GLY A 719 -10.94 13.48 19.83
C GLY A 719 -9.43 13.23 19.89
N PHE A 720 -8.66 14.28 20.16
CA PHE A 720 -7.21 14.26 20.20
C PHE A 720 -6.68 14.91 21.47
N VAL A 721 -5.64 14.29 22.03
CA VAL A 721 -4.90 14.78 23.19
C VAL A 721 -3.46 14.96 22.78
N ASN A 722 -2.88 16.12 23.07
CA ASN A 722 -1.51 16.43 22.72
C ASN A 722 -0.53 15.37 23.28
N GLY A 723 0.30 14.77 22.43
CA GLY A 723 1.25 13.72 22.77
C GLY A 723 0.65 12.32 22.87
N GLN A 724 -0.59 12.11 22.44
CA GLN A 724 -1.27 10.81 22.38
C GLN A 724 -1.63 10.46 20.93
N ALA A 725 -1.92 9.18 20.67
CA ALA A 725 -2.28 8.67 19.34
C ALA A 725 -3.42 9.47 18.66
N ASP A 726 -3.24 9.77 17.38
CA ASP A 726 -4.25 10.39 16.52
C ASP A 726 -5.10 9.35 15.77
N GLY A 727 -5.64 9.67 14.59
CA GLY A 727 -6.50 8.80 13.79
C GLY A 727 -5.77 7.83 12.86
N SER A 728 -4.44 7.89 12.83
CA SER A 728 -3.57 6.94 12.11
C SER A 728 -3.56 5.54 12.74
N ALA A 729 -2.72 4.63 12.21
CA ALA A 729 -2.60 3.26 12.71
C ALA A 729 -2.17 3.19 14.19
N SER A 730 -2.83 2.33 14.96
CA SER A 730 -2.42 2.01 16.33
C SER A 730 -3.04 0.69 16.76
N PRO A 731 -2.27 -0.41 16.86
CA PRO A 731 -0.81 -0.43 16.81
C PRO A 731 -0.26 -0.43 15.38
N LEU A 732 0.84 0.31 15.19
CA LEU A 732 1.74 0.07 14.06
C LEU A 732 2.68 -1.09 14.41
N SER A 733 2.77 -2.11 13.56
CA SER A 733 3.71 -3.24 13.76
C SER A 733 5.16 -2.75 13.79
N TRP A 734 5.53 -1.81 12.90
CA TRP A 734 6.82 -1.12 12.97
C TRP A 734 7.00 -0.34 14.29
N GLY A 735 5.97 0.38 14.76
CA GLY A 735 5.98 1.07 16.05
C GLY A 735 6.29 0.13 17.23
N SER A 736 5.58 -0.99 17.29
CA SER A 736 5.79 -2.03 18.29
C SER A 736 7.19 -2.64 18.18
N ALA A 737 7.65 -2.90 16.96
CA ALA A 737 8.97 -3.46 16.73
C ALA A 737 10.11 -2.50 17.15
N ALA A 738 9.94 -1.20 16.89
CA ALA A 738 10.89 -0.17 17.29
C ALA A 738 11.01 -0.06 18.82
N GLN A 739 9.91 -0.25 19.55
CA GLN A 739 9.91 -0.30 21.02
C GLN A 739 10.74 -1.49 21.53
N VAL A 740 10.48 -2.69 20.98
CA VAL A 740 11.19 -3.93 21.35
C VAL A 740 12.68 -3.76 21.09
N ARG A 741 13.04 -3.34 19.88
CA ARG A 741 14.42 -3.12 19.45
C ARG A 741 15.13 -2.09 20.32
N LEU A 742 14.54 -0.91 20.52
CA LEU A 742 15.17 0.15 21.32
C LEU A 742 15.38 -0.26 22.78
N THR A 743 14.42 -0.98 23.37
CA THR A 743 14.56 -1.50 24.74
C THR A 743 15.72 -2.50 24.81
N ALA A 744 15.80 -3.43 23.85
CA ALA A 744 16.89 -4.41 23.75
C ALA A 744 18.25 -3.73 23.53
N ASP A 745 18.30 -2.71 22.67
CA ASP A 745 19.51 -1.93 22.38
C ASP A 745 20.02 -1.17 23.60
N LEU A 746 19.13 -0.54 24.35
CA LEU A 746 19.48 0.19 25.58
C LEU A 746 20.04 -0.74 26.66
N VAL A 747 19.48 -1.94 26.79
CA VAL A 747 19.99 -3.00 27.66
C VAL A 747 21.37 -3.47 27.21
N ALA A 748 21.56 -3.69 25.90
CA ALA A 748 22.85 -4.09 25.34
C ALA A 748 23.87 -2.94 25.33
N GLY A 749 23.41 -1.70 25.44
CA GLY A 749 24.22 -0.49 25.37
C GLY A 749 24.80 -0.22 23.97
N ARG A 750 24.20 -0.79 22.93
CA ARG A 750 24.55 -0.67 21.50
C ARG A 750 23.37 -1.09 20.63
N ASN A 751 23.33 -0.66 19.37
CA ASN A 751 22.37 -1.16 18.38
C ASN A 751 22.68 -2.65 18.08
N LEU A 752 21.70 -3.52 18.25
CA LEU A 752 21.84 -4.99 18.14
C LEU A 752 21.69 -5.50 16.71
N GLU A 753 20.89 -4.83 15.91
CA GLU A 753 20.61 -5.11 14.50
C GLU A 753 21.67 -4.55 13.54
N LEU A 754 22.55 -3.67 14.01
CA LEU A 754 23.65 -3.06 13.23
C LEU A 754 24.44 -4.14 12.44
N PRO A 755 24.44 -4.11 11.09
CA PRO A 755 25.09 -5.11 10.26
C PRO A 755 26.60 -5.11 10.45
N THR A 756 27.14 -6.20 11.01
CA THR A 756 28.56 -6.27 11.38
C THR A 756 29.49 -6.20 10.17
N GLN A 757 29.08 -6.76 9.03
CA GLN A 757 29.84 -6.81 7.79
C GLN A 757 29.93 -5.43 7.14
N THR A 758 28.82 -4.69 7.09
CA THR A 758 28.74 -3.31 6.58
C THR A 758 29.58 -2.38 7.45
N LYS A 759 29.38 -2.39 8.78
CA LYS A 759 30.21 -1.64 9.72
C LYS A 759 31.70 -1.97 9.62
N ALA A 760 32.04 -3.25 9.50
CA ALA A 760 33.42 -3.67 9.34
C ALA A 760 34.03 -3.08 8.07
N ARG A 761 33.26 -3.01 6.98
CA ARG A 761 33.73 -2.55 5.68
C ARG A 761 33.89 -1.04 5.56
N TYR A 762 32.98 -0.25 6.15
CA TYR A 762 32.90 1.19 5.87
C TYR A 762 33.20 2.11 7.06
N VAL A 763 32.98 1.64 8.29
CA VAL A 763 33.22 2.44 9.51
C VAL A 763 34.49 2.00 10.22
N SER A 764 34.71 0.69 10.32
CA SER A 764 35.91 0.13 10.96
C SER A 764 37.13 0.16 10.03
N HIS A 765 36.88 0.21 8.72
CA HIS A 765 37.89 0.34 7.68
C HIS A 765 37.41 1.36 6.64
N GLN A 766 38.34 1.98 5.94
CA GLN A 766 38.04 2.79 4.78
C GLN A 766 38.27 1.96 3.51
N GLN A 767 37.20 1.66 2.78
CA GLN A 767 37.29 0.90 1.55
C GLN A 767 37.94 1.74 0.43
N LEU A 768 38.98 1.18 -0.20
CA LEU A 768 39.77 1.88 -1.22
C LEU A 768 39.04 1.94 -2.57
N GLY A 769 39.28 3.00 -3.33
CA GLY A 769 38.94 3.07 -4.76
C GLY A 769 40.05 2.55 -5.66
N THR A 770 39.73 2.25 -6.92
CA THR A 770 40.71 2.01 -7.99
C THR A 770 40.30 2.75 -9.27
N THR A 771 41.13 2.74 -10.31
CA THR A 771 40.77 3.27 -11.63
C THR A 771 40.08 2.19 -12.48
N LEU A 772 39.07 2.63 -13.23
CA LEU A 772 38.39 1.88 -14.26
C LEU A 772 37.87 2.88 -15.31
N GLN A 773 38.29 2.70 -16.55
CA GLN A 773 37.75 3.40 -17.71
C GLN A 773 37.18 2.35 -18.67
N VAL A 774 35.95 2.56 -19.14
CA VAL A 774 35.28 1.69 -20.10
C VAL A 774 35.10 2.49 -21.39
N ASP A 775 35.78 2.05 -22.45
CA ASP A 775 35.79 2.71 -23.76
C ASP A 775 34.67 2.20 -24.67
N SER A 776 34.23 0.94 -24.47
CA SER A 776 33.13 0.34 -25.21
C SER A 776 32.39 -0.69 -24.34
N PRO A 777 31.06 -0.80 -24.45
CA PRO A 777 30.17 0.10 -25.19
C PRO A 777 30.02 1.46 -24.49
N LEU A 778 29.55 2.46 -25.25
CA LEU A 778 29.12 3.73 -24.67
C LEU A 778 27.74 3.56 -24.00
N ASP A 779 27.45 4.43 -23.05
CA ASP A 779 26.16 4.39 -22.35
C ASP A 779 25.03 4.84 -23.29
N ALA A 780 23.82 4.32 -23.06
CA ALA A 780 22.65 4.57 -23.88
C ALA A 780 22.91 4.40 -25.39
N THR A 781 23.48 3.26 -25.78
CA THR A 781 23.71 2.93 -27.19
C THR A 781 23.10 1.61 -27.62
N ALA A 782 22.76 1.52 -28.91
CA ALA A 782 22.40 0.25 -29.53
C ALA A 782 23.66 -0.61 -29.73
N VAL A 783 23.52 -1.92 -29.51
CA VAL A 783 24.57 -2.90 -29.65
C VAL A 783 24.07 -4.10 -30.45
N ASP A 784 24.98 -4.79 -31.12
CA ASP A 784 24.68 -6.09 -31.70
C ASP A 784 24.49 -7.15 -30.61
N LYS A 785 24.02 -8.33 -31.00
CA LYS A 785 23.94 -9.50 -30.14
C LYS A 785 25.26 -9.82 -29.41
N THR A 786 26.40 -9.47 -29.99
CA THR A 786 27.70 -9.62 -29.31
C THR A 786 28.18 -8.25 -28.83
N ILE A 787 28.28 -8.08 -27.52
CA ILE A 787 28.83 -6.88 -26.90
C ILE A 787 30.31 -7.12 -26.63
N THR A 788 31.17 -6.19 -27.02
CA THR A 788 32.57 -6.18 -26.57
C THR A 788 32.74 -5.11 -25.50
N VAL A 789 33.03 -5.54 -24.27
CA VAL A 789 33.35 -4.63 -23.18
C VAL A 789 34.87 -4.48 -23.10
N SER A 790 35.37 -3.26 -23.30
CA SER A 790 36.81 -2.98 -23.30
C SER A 790 37.16 -1.66 -22.66
N GLY A 791 38.37 -1.57 -22.12
CA GLY A 791 38.88 -0.34 -21.54
C GLY A 791 40.20 -0.54 -20.80
N THR A 792 40.43 0.29 -19.78
CA THR A 792 41.65 0.25 -18.96
C THR A 792 41.37 0.23 -17.46
N ALA A 793 42.21 -0.47 -16.71
CA ALA A 793 42.20 -0.54 -15.27
C ALA A 793 43.63 -0.75 -14.73
N VAL A 794 43.80 -0.76 -13.41
CA VAL A 794 45.09 -1.09 -12.78
C VAL A 794 45.57 -2.48 -13.22
N ALA A 795 46.85 -2.61 -13.57
CA ALA A 795 47.44 -3.89 -14.00
C ALA A 795 47.17 -5.02 -12.99
N GLY A 796 46.72 -6.17 -13.49
CA GLY A 796 46.36 -7.33 -12.67
C GLY A 796 45.03 -7.20 -11.91
N ALA A 797 44.28 -6.11 -12.09
CA ALA A 797 42.91 -6.01 -11.57
C ALA A 797 42.02 -7.08 -12.21
N THR A 798 41.13 -7.65 -11.41
CA THR A 798 40.05 -8.49 -11.92
C THR A 798 38.92 -7.61 -12.42
N ILE A 799 38.46 -7.85 -13.65
CA ILE A 799 37.31 -7.18 -14.24
C ILE A 799 36.16 -8.18 -14.27
N ASP A 800 35.07 -7.91 -13.56
CA ASP A 800 33.86 -8.71 -13.60
C ASP A 800 32.73 -7.86 -14.19
N VAL A 801 31.97 -8.42 -15.13
CA VAL A 801 30.83 -7.79 -15.77
C VAL A 801 29.60 -8.64 -15.53
N ALA A 802 28.55 -8.05 -14.95
CA ALA A 802 27.21 -8.60 -15.00
C ALA A 802 26.46 -7.90 -16.15
N GLU A 803 26.01 -8.69 -17.12
CA GLU A 803 25.02 -8.28 -18.11
C GLU A 803 23.65 -8.72 -17.60
N ILE A 804 22.75 -7.75 -17.41
CA ILE A 804 21.44 -7.94 -16.79
C ILE A 804 20.37 -7.46 -17.77
N ALA A 805 19.62 -8.42 -18.32
CA ALA A 805 18.57 -8.15 -19.29
C ALA A 805 17.27 -7.71 -18.58
N THR A 806 17.05 -6.40 -18.45
CA THR A 806 15.92 -5.85 -17.68
C THR A 806 14.56 -6.19 -18.29
N ASP A 807 14.52 -6.36 -19.61
CA ASP A 807 13.30 -6.72 -20.34
C ASP A 807 13.02 -8.24 -20.31
N ALA A 808 13.94 -9.03 -19.72
CA ALA A 808 13.85 -10.48 -19.60
C ALA A 808 13.92 -10.93 -18.13
N ASN A 809 13.16 -10.26 -17.25
CA ASN A 809 13.12 -10.53 -15.80
C ASN A 809 14.51 -10.51 -15.15
N ASN A 810 15.36 -9.55 -15.54
CA ASN A 810 16.74 -9.42 -15.04
C ASN A 810 17.59 -10.69 -15.18
N ALA A 811 17.34 -11.50 -16.22
CA ALA A 811 18.21 -12.62 -16.54
C ALA A 811 19.67 -12.13 -16.62
N THR A 812 20.54 -12.74 -15.83
CA THR A 812 21.91 -12.23 -15.61
C THR A 812 22.97 -13.22 -16.07
N ILE A 813 23.91 -12.75 -16.89
CA ILE A 813 25.11 -13.46 -17.28
C ILE A 813 26.32 -12.72 -16.72
N THR A 814 27.28 -13.46 -16.16
CA THR A 814 28.54 -12.89 -15.68
C THR A 814 29.72 -13.30 -16.54
N ALA A 815 30.63 -12.36 -16.78
CA ALA A 815 31.90 -12.60 -17.45
C ALA A 815 33.06 -11.97 -16.67
N LYS A 816 34.25 -12.53 -16.86
CA LYS A 816 35.45 -12.14 -16.14
C LYS A 816 36.64 -11.98 -17.07
N ALA A 817 37.44 -10.94 -16.83
CA ALA A 817 38.76 -10.73 -17.41
C ALA A 817 39.78 -10.32 -16.35
N THR A 818 41.04 -10.18 -16.76
CA THR A 818 42.10 -9.59 -15.94
C THR A 818 42.78 -8.51 -16.76
N ALA A 819 42.93 -7.32 -16.18
CA ALA A 819 43.65 -6.23 -16.80
C ALA A 819 45.11 -6.65 -17.04
N LYS A 820 45.57 -6.47 -18.27
CA LYS A 820 46.93 -6.81 -18.69
C LYS A 820 47.95 -5.91 -18.00
N LEU A 821 49.24 -6.17 -18.24
CA LEU A 821 50.34 -5.34 -17.69
C LEU A 821 50.30 -3.89 -18.16
N ASP A 822 49.76 -3.62 -19.35
CA ASP A 822 49.52 -2.27 -19.88
C ASP A 822 48.20 -1.66 -19.37
N GLY A 823 47.47 -2.37 -18.51
CA GLY A 823 46.17 -1.96 -17.96
C GLY A 823 44.97 -2.27 -18.85
N SER A 824 45.17 -2.70 -20.10
CA SER A 824 44.07 -2.96 -21.03
C SER A 824 43.29 -4.24 -20.67
N PHE A 825 41.98 -4.22 -20.90
CA PHE A 825 41.13 -5.41 -20.85
C PHE A 825 40.12 -5.40 -22.00
N SER A 826 39.66 -6.58 -22.38
CA SER A 826 38.57 -6.78 -23.34
C SER A 826 37.93 -8.13 -23.08
N LEU A 827 36.59 -8.17 -23.07
CA LEU A 827 35.79 -9.39 -22.99
C LEU A 827 34.54 -9.26 -23.87
N SER A 828 34.05 -10.39 -24.40
CA SER A 828 32.83 -10.43 -25.20
C SER A 828 31.70 -11.10 -24.43
N LEU A 829 30.52 -10.51 -24.52
CA LEU A 829 29.27 -10.96 -23.92
C LEU A 829 28.21 -11.13 -25.01
N THR A 830 27.18 -11.90 -24.72
CA THR A 830 26.00 -11.99 -25.59
C THR A 830 24.89 -11.16 -24.98
N ALA A 831 24.41 -10.12 -25.67
CA ALA A 831 23.25 -9.35 -25.26
C ALA A 831 21.98 -10.20 -25.43
N ALA A 832 21.12 -10.20 -24.42
CA ALA A 832 19.72 -10.58 -24.61
C ALA A 832 19.01 -9.57 -25.52
N ALA A 833 17.87 -9.94 -26.09
CA ALA A 833 17.04 -8.96 -26.81
C ALA A 833 16.46 -7.93 -25.80
N GLY A 834 16.34 -6.67 -26.24
CA GLY A 834 15.89 -5.57 -25.39
C GLY A 834 17.02 -4.90 -24.62
N THR A 835 16.68 -4.28 -23.49
CA THR A 835 17.58 -3.49 -22.66
C THR A 835 18.46 -4.39 -21.80
N ASN A 836 19.77 -4.15 -21.84
CA ASN A 836 20.78 -4.86 -21.09
C ASN A 836 21.58 -3.84 -20.26
N VAL A 837 21.57 -3.99 -18.95
CA VAL A 837 22.38 -3.19 -18.02
C VAL A 837 23.68 -3.94 -17.75
N LEU A 838 24.80 -3.33 -18.11
CA LEU A 838 26.15 -3.83 -17.86
C LEU A 838 26.70 -3.18 -16.60
N VAL A 839 26.82 -3.97 -15.53
CA VAL A 839 27.53 -3.58 -14.31
C VAL A 839 28.98 -4.06 -14.42
N ILE A 840 29.88 -3.14 -14.73
CA ILE A 840 31.29 -3.41 -14.98
C ILE A 840 32.07 -3.00 -13.73
N SER A 841 32.70 -3.98 -13.08
CA SER A 841 33.44 -3.78 -11.85
C SER A 841 34.92 -4.08 -12.04
N SER A 842 35.76 -3.35 -11.31
CA SER A 842 37.21 -3.58 -11.22
C SER A 842 37.57 -3.81 -9.77
N THR A 843 38.24 -4.92 -9.48
CA THR A 843 38.85 -5.22 -8.18
C THR A 843 40.37 -5.29 -8.34
N ALA A 844 41.07 -4.29 -7.82
CA ALA A 844 42.52 -4.23 -7.85
C ALA A 844 43.17 -5.24 -6.88
N PRO A 845 44.45 -5.62 -7.07
CA PRO A 845 45.14 -6.55 -6.17
C PRO A 845 45.21 -6.12 -4.70
N ASN A 846 45.13 -4.82 -4.43
CA ASN A 846 45.07 -4.26 -3.07
C ASN A 846 43.65 -4.26 -2.46
N GLY A 847 42.65 -4.80 -3.17
CA GLY A 847 41.24 -4.83 -2.76
C GLY A 847 40.44 -3.56 -3.06
N GLY A 848 41.04 -2.55 -3.70
CA GLY A 848 40.32 -1.34 -4.14
C GLY A 848 39.32 -1.65 -5.26
N THR A 849 38.17 -0.97 -5.23
CA THR A 849 37.05 -1.23 -6.14
C THR A 849 36.66 -0.02 -6.97
N ALA A 850 36.15 -0.27 -8.16
CA ALA A 850 35.52 0.73 -9.03
C ALA A 850 34.38 0.08 -9.80
N GLN A 851 33.38 0.88 -10.16
CA GLN A 851 32.22 0.44 -10.92
C GLN A 851 31.94 1.44 -12.04
N VAL A 852 31.52 0.93 -13.19
CA VAL A 852 30.90 1.68 -14.27
C VAL A 852 29.65 0.93 -14.70
N VAL A 853 28.53 1.64 -14.84
CA VAL A 853 27.27 1.09 -15.36
C VAL A 853 27.04 1.59 -16.78
N ARG A 854 26.52 0.73 -17.65
CA ARG A 854 26.10 1.06 -19.01
C ARG A 854 24.74 0.43 -19.28
N SER A 855 23.80 1.19 -19.79
CA SER A 855 22.57 0.68 -20.36
C SER A 855 22.70 0.64 -21.88
N VAL A 856 22.59 -0.54 -22.46
CA VAL A 856 22.63 -0.73 -23.91
C VAL A 856 21.39 -1.48 -24.36
N ILE A 857 21.03 -1.35 -25.64
CA ILE A 857 19.91 -2.09 -26.20
C ILE A 857 20.37 -2.96 -27.37
N ASN A 858 19.97 -4.23 -27.34
CA ASN A 858 19.97 -5.09 -28.52
C ASN A 858 18.56 -5.09 -29.11
N ASP A 859 18.31 -4.15 -30.01
CA ASP A 859 17.00 -3.91 -30.62
C ASP A 859 16.85 -4.64 -31.96
N ALA A 860 17.52 -5.79 -32.08
CA ALA A 860 17.47 -6.61 -33.29
C ALA A 860 16.11 -7.33 -33.38
N VAL A 861 15.36 -7.04 -34.45
CA VAL A 861 14.13 -7.75 -34.75
C VAL A 861 14.47 -9.12 -35.33
N ASN A 862 13.98 -10.19 -34.71
CA ASN A 862 14.14 -11.55 -35.22
C ASN A 862 13.10 -11.84 -36.33
N GLY A 863 13.34 -11.29 -37.51
CA GLY A 863 12.45 -11.43 -38.68
C GLY A 863 13.10 -10.95 -39.98
N THR A 864 12.39 -11.16 -41.09
CA THR A 864 12.83 -10.64 -42.40
C THR A 864 12.34 -9.21 -42.56
N LEU A 865 13.23 -8.24 -42.74
CA LEU A 865 12.85 -6.87 -43.10
C LEU A 865 12.18 -6.89 -44.48
N LEU A 866 10.92 -6.47 -44.53
CA LEU A 866 10.12 -6.40 -45.75
C LEU A 866 10.18 -5.02 -46.39
N PHE A 867 10.19 -3.98 -45.56
CA PHE A 867 10.14 -2.59 -46.00
C PHE A 867 10.79 -1.69 -44.95
N GLU A 868 11.51 -0.68 -45.40
CA GLU A 868 12.08 0.39 -44.58
C GLU A 868 12.04 1.70 -45.35
N GLN A 869 11.63 2.77 -44.67
CA GLN A 869 11.68 4.11 -45.22
C GLN A 869 12.05 5.11 -44.12
N ALA A 870 13.10 5.89 -44.39
CA ALA A 870 13.50 7.00 -43.55
C ALA A 870 12.56 8.20 -43.76
N ASP A 871 12.40 8.97 -42.69
CA ASP A 871 11.72 10.26 -42.71
C ASP A 871 12.75 11.38 -42.48
N PRO A 872 12.54 12.60 -42.99
CA PRO A 872 13.39 13.74 -42.66
C PRO A 872 13.42 14.01 -41.14
N THR A 873 14.27 14.92 -40.70
CA THR A 873 14.28 15.34 -39.29
C THR A 873 13.94 16.81 -39.20
N GLY A 874 13.17 17.20 -38.19
CA GLY A 874 12.78 18.58 -37.91
C GLY A 874 11.56 19.05 -38.71
N ASP A 875 10.76 18.11 -39.19
CA ASP A 875 9.45 18.31 -39.82
C ASP A 875 8.27 17.97 -38.91
N ASP A 876 8.51 17.79 -37.61
CA ASP A 876 7.55 17.68 -36.50
C ASP A 876 6.69 18.93 -36.23
N ASN A 877 6.38 19.69 -37.28
CA ASN A 877 5.66 20.95 -37.27
C ASN A 877 4.49 20.96 -38.27
N GLY A 878 3.96 19.78 -38.59
CA GLY A 878 2.81 19.58 -39.47
C GLY A 878 3.03 20.24 -40.83
N PRO A 879 2.21 21.23 -41.24
CA PRO A 879 2.41 21.90 -42.53
C PRO A 879 3.59 22.89 -42.56
N GLY A 880 4.49 22.88 -41.57
CA GLY A 880 5.62 23.81 -41.46
C GLY A 880 5.44 24.90 -40.41
N ASN A 881 4.37 24.87 -39.61
CA ASN A 881 4.00 25.96 -38.72
C ASN A 881 3.60 25.55 -37.30
N TYR A 882 3.32 24.28 -37.02
CA TYR A 882 2.93 23.87 -35.67
C TYR A 882 4.04 24.08 -34.65
N ALA A 883 3.62 24.28 -33.40
CA ALA A 883 4.51 24.45 -32.27
C ALA A 883 4.16 23.47 -31.15
N TYR A 884 5.18 22.92 -30.53
CA TYR A 884 5.04 22.01 -29.39
C TYR A 884 4.35 22.67 -28.20
N PRO A 885 3.67 21.90 -27.33
CA PRO A 885 3.24 22.38 -26.03
C PRO A 885 4.45 22.86 -25.21
N THR A 886 4.21 23.80 -24.31
CA THR A 886 5.27 24.51 -23.55
C THR A 886 5.65 23.83 -22.23
N ALA A 887 4.92 22.82 -21.78
CA ALA A 887 5.29 22.05 -20.61
C ALA A 887 6.61 21.28 -20.86
N GLY A 888 7.44 21.18 -19.82
CA GLY A 888 8.76 20.54 -19.91
C GLY A 888 8.72 19.04 -20.23
N ASP A 889 7.55 18.42 -20.19
CA ASP A 889 7.32 17.02 -20.52
C ASP A 889 7.45 16.72 -22.03
N PHE A 890 7.32 17.75 -22.89
CA PHE A 890 7.36 17.60 -24.35
C PHE A 890 8.71 18.02 -24.91
N HIS A 891 9.58 17.04 -25.13
CA HIS A 891 10.93 17.23 -25.62
C HIS A 891 10.96 17.53 -27.12
N ALA A 892 11.88 18.40 -27.56
CA ALA A 892 12.04 18.72 -28.98
C ALA A 892 12.45 17.47 -29.77
N GLY A 893 11.63 17.06 -30.74
CA GLY A 893 11.82 15.83 -31.51
C GLY A 893 11.00 14.64 -31.01
N ALA A 894 10.14 14.83 -29.99
CA ALA A 894 9.27 13.77 -29.50
C ALA A 894 8.28 13.30 -30.59
N PHE A 895 7.81 14.21 -31.42
CA PHE A 895 6.85 13.96 -32.51
C PHE A 895 7.51 14.05 -33.90
N ASP A 896 8.81 13.78 -33.99
CA ASP A 896 9.63 13.88 -35.20
C ASP A 896 9.99 12.47 -35.65
N LEU A 897 9.25 11.96 -36.63
CA LEU A 897 9.48 10.67 -37.25
C LEU A 897 10.87 10.68 -37.90
N THR A 898 11.53 9.53 -37.88
CA THR A 898 12.87 9.40 -38.49
C THR A 898 13.02 8.13 -39.29
N ASN A 899 12.24 7.09 -38.96
CA ASN A 899 12.28 5.83 -39.67
C ASN A 899 11.00 5.02 -39.44
N PHE A 900 10.59 4.28 -40.47
CA PHE A 900 9.52 3.29 -40.40
C PHE A 900 9.99 1.96 -40.98
N GLN A 901 9.74 0.85 -40.28
CA GLN A 901 10.15 -0.49 -40.71
C GLN A 901 9.00 -1.50 -40.58
N VAL A 902 8.98 -2.48 -41.47
CA VAL A 902 8.03 -3.60 -41.48
C VAL A 902 8.78 -4.92 -41.61
N TYR A 903 8.52 -5.86 -40.72
CA TYR A 903 9.18 -7.17 -40.68
C TYR A 903 8.17 -8.32 -40.75
N ASP A 904 8.54 -9.38 -41.44
CA ASP A 904 7.94 -10.71 -41.28
C ASP A 904 8.59 -11.41 -40.08
N THR A 905 7.84 -11.57 -38.99
CA THR A 905 8.28 -12.23 -37.74
C THR A 905 7.59 -13.58 -37.52
N GLY A 906 7.16 -14.26 -38.59
CA GLY A 906 6.58 -15.60 -38.52
C GLY A 906 5.05 -15.58 -38.50
N SER A 907 4.41 -15.79 -37.35
CA SER A 907 2.93 -15.70 -37.24
C SER A 907 2.43 -14.25 -37.19
N THR A 908 3.32 -13.30 -36.90
CA THR A 908 3.00 -11.87 -36.83
C THR A 908 3.72 -11.10 -37.93
N VAL A 909 3.27 -9.87 -38.15
CA VAL A 909 4.02 -8.82 -38.84
C VAL A 909 4.33 -7.75 -37.80
N THR A 910 5.60 -7.33 -37.75
CA THR A 910 6.10 -6.34 -36.79
C THR A 910 6.39 -5.03 -37.51
N PHE A 911 5.86 -3.95 -36.96
CA PHE A 911 6.03 -2.58 -37.40
C PHE A 911 6.88 -1.83 -36.39
N ARG A 912 7.68 -0.89 -36.86
CA ARG A 912 8.50 -0.03 -36.00
C ARG A 912 8.45 1.40 -36.50
N VAL A 913 8.22 2.30 -35.58
CA VAL A 913 8.25 3.75 -35.79
C VAL A 913 9.37 4.32 -34.92
N GLN A 914 10.31 5.05 -35.53
CA GLN A 914 11.39 5.71 -34.82
C GLN A 914 11.13 7.21 -34.73
N THR A 915 11.29 7.79 -33.55
CA THR A 915 11.28 9.23 -33.36
C THR A 915 12.68 9.79 -33.07
N ARG A 916 12.89 11.09 -33.27
CA ARG A 916 14.18 11.73 -32.96
C ARG A 916 14.48 11.70 -31.46
N ASP A 917 13.43 11.81 -30.64
CA ASP A 917 13.45 11.69 -29.18
C ASP A 917 12.28 10.80 -28.72
N LEU A 918 12.55 9.79 -27.90
CA LEU A 918 11.51 8.94 -27.29
C LEU A 918 11.69 8.91 -25.78
N THR A 919 11.95 10.08 -25.20
CA THR A 919 11.97 10.26 -23.75
C THR A 919 10.59 9.94 -23.20
N ALA A 920 10.55 9.16 -22.12
CA ALA A 920 9.29 8.79 -21.49
C ALA A 920 8.52 10.04 -21.05
N THR A 921 7.24 10.11 -21.41
CA THR A 921 6.35 11.23 -21.07
C THR A 921 5.28 10.71 -20.12
N PHE A 922 5.06 11.40 -19.00
CA PHE A 922 4.09 11.00 -17.95
C PHE A 922 4.20 9.52 -17.52
N GLY A 923 5.42 8.96 -17.50
CA GLY A 923 5.66 7.56 -17.12
C GLY A 923 5.46 6.52 -18.23
N SER A 924 4.99 6.90 -19.42
CA SER A 924 4.90 6.02 -20.58
C SER A 924 6.24 5.93 -21.31
N THR A 925 6.77 4.71 -21.48
CA THR A 925 7.97 4.44 -22.30
C THR A 925 7.71 4.68 -23.79
N ASN A 926 6.45 4.60 -24.22
CA ASN A 926 6.06 4.95 -25.58
C ASN A 926 5.95 6.46 -25.76
N GLY A 927 6.27 7.28 -24.74
CA GLY A 927 6.04 8.72 -24.79
C GLY A 927 4.55 9.08 -24.88
N ALA A 928 4.26 10.29 -25.36
CA ALA A 928 2.91 10.76 -25.64
C ALA A 928 2.51 10.57 -27.11
N GLN A 929 2.92 9.45 -27.71
CA GLN A 929 2.71 9.14 -29.13
C GLN A 929 1.34 8.49 -29.36
N LEU A 930 0.74 8.83 -30.50
CA LEU A 930 -0.36 8.10 -31.13
C LEU A 930 0.05 7.83 -32.58
N ASP A 931 0.52 6.61 -32.82
CA ASP A 931 0.99 6.13 -34.12
C ASP A 931 -0.14 5.39 -34.84
N ASP A 932 -0.68 6.01 -35.90
CA ASP A 932 -1.64 5.38 -36.79
C ASP A 932 -0.93 4.84 -38.04
N VAL A 933 -1.02 3.54 -38.29
CA VAL A 933 -0.58 2.89 -39.53
C VAL A 933 -1.79 2.34 -40.28
N TYR A 934 -2.20 3.07 -41.31
CA TYR A 934 -3.23 2.64 -42.24
C TYR A 934 -2.62 1.78 -43.33
N VAL A 935 -3.06 0.53 -43.42
CA VAL A 935 -2.51 -0.47 -44.34
C VAL A 935 -3.42 -0.65 -45.55
N HIS A 936 -2.90 -0.27 -46.70
CA HIS A 936 -3.46 -0.57 -48.01
C HIS A 936 -3.06 -2.00 -48.43
N VAL A 937 -4.04 -2.89 -48.49
CA VAL A 937 -3.84 -4.28 -48.96
C VAL A 937 -4.33 -4.38 -50.41
N PRO A 938 -3.47 -4.72 -51.37
CA PRO A 938 -3.84 -4.82 -52.78
C PRO A 938 -5.01 -5.79 -53.00
N GLY A 939 -6.07 -5.29 -53.65
CA GLY A 939 -7.24 -6.10 -53.98
C GLY A 939 -8.17 -6.42 -52.80
N ALA A 940 -8.04 -5.71 -51.66
CA ALA A 940 -8.98 -5.84 -50.55
C ALA A 940 -10.43 -5.58 -51.00
N ALA A 941 -11.36 -6.42 -50.54
CA ALA A 941 -12.77 -6.33 -50.94
C ALA A 941 -13.50 -5.11 -50.36
N ALA A 942 -13.04 -4.61 -49.20
CA ALA A 942 -13.55 -3.42 -48.54
C ALA A 942 -12.37 -2.56 -48.09
N THR A 943 -12.49 -1.25 -48.33
CA THR A 943 -11.50 -0.24 -47.97
C THR A 943 -12.20 1.02 -47.44
N SER A 944 -11.44 1.88 -46.75
CA SER A 944 -11.88 3.18 -46.24
C SER A 944 -10.85 4.26 -46.59
N THR A 945 -11.32 5.49 -46.73
CA THR A 945 -10.48 6.70 -46.78
C THR A 945 -10.60 7.55 -45.52
N SER A 946 -11.39 7.08 -44.54
CA SER A 946 -11.61 7.79 -43.29
C SER A 946 -10.41 7.64 -42.35
N PRO A 947 -10.09 8.66 -41.55
CA PRO A 947 -9.09 8.55 -40.49
C PRO A 947 -9.56 7.65 -39.34
N SER A 948 -8.66 7.37 -38.40
CA SER A 948 -8.83 6.57 -37.18
C SER A 948 -9.95 7.10 -36.27
N TYR A 949 -10.11 8.44 -36.27
CA TYR A 949 -11.17 9.18 -35.59
C TYR A 949 -11.71 10.33 -36.45
N PRO A 950 -13.00 10.68 -36.36
CA PRO A 950 -13.59 11.77 -37.13
C PRO A 950 -12.91 13.14 -36.95
N GLY A 951 -12.38 13.46 -35.76
CA GLY A 951 -11.73 14.74 -35.49
C GLY A 951 -10.23 14.80 -35.76
N MET A 952 -9.68 13.87 -36.55
CA MET A 952 -8.28 13.93 -37.03
C MET A 952 -8.06 15.00 -38.11
N ASN A 953 -9.14 15.46 -38.76
CA ASN A 953 -9.15 16.55 -39.75
C ASN A 953 -8.29 16.32 -41.00
N TYR A 954 -8.07 15.06 -41.40
CA TYR A 954 -7.53 14.67 -42.70
C TYR A 954 -8.30 13.46 -43.27
N GLN A 955 -8.07 13.13 -44.54
CA GLN A 955 -8.53 11.91 -45.19
C GLN A 955 -7.36 11.20 -45.87
N LEU A 956 -7.56 9.95 -46.24
CA LEU A 956 -6.57 9.19 -47.00
C LEU A 956 -6.94 9.22 -48.48
N ALA A 957 -5.94 9.27 -49.35
CA ALA A 957 -6.15 9.32 -50.79
C ALA A 957 -6.94 8.07 -51.24
N PRO A 958 -7.83 8.17 -52.24
CA PRO A 958 -8.54 7.00 -52.76
C PRO A 958 -7.62 5.87 -53.24
N ALA A 959 -6.43 6.22 -53.74
CA ALA A 959 -5.40 5.24 -54.11
C ALA A 959 -4.76 4.56 -52.88
N ALA A 960 -4.68 5.27 -51.76
CA ALA A 960 -4.18 4.81 -50.46
C ALA A 960 -5.29 4.24 -49.55
N ALA A 961 -6.48 3.97 -50.10
CA ALA A 961 -7.61 3.52 -49.28
C ALA A 961 -7.26 2.24 -48.52
N TRP A 962 -7.39 2.29 -47.20
CA TRP A 962 -6.86 1.27 -46.30
C TRP A 962 -7.90 0.19 -46.01
N SER A 963 -7.43 -1.01 -45.71
CA SER A 963 -8.29 -2.13 -45.28
C SER A 963 -8.00 -2.57 -43.84
N ARG A 964 -6.86 -2.19 -43.28
CA ARG A 964 -6.49 -2.40 -41.87
C ARG A 964 -5.96 -1.10 -41.28
N LEU A 965 -6.28 -0.84 -40.03
CA LEU A 965 -5.67 0.22 -39.22
C LEU A 965 -5.03 -0.45 -38.00
N ILE A 966 -3.77 -0.10 -37.75
CA ILE A 966 -3.04 -0.44 -36.55
C ILE A 966 -2.74 0.86 -35.83
N GLU A 967 -3.21 1.01 -34.60
CA GLU A 967 -2.97 2.18 -33.75
C GLU A 967 -2.13 1.73 -32.56
N ALA A 968 -0.93 2.30 -32.42
CA ALA A 968 -0.04 2.11 -31.29
C ALA A 968 0.02 3.40 -30.46
N GLN A 969 -0.21 3.31 -29.15
CA GLN A 969 -0.29 4.45 -28.26
C GLN A 969 0.29 4.20 -26.87
N GLY A 970 0.64 5.26 -26.14
CA GLY A 970 1.34 5.20 -24.85
C GLY A 970 0.46 5.14 -23.60
N PHE A 971 -0.78 5.64 -23.67
CA PHE A 971 -1.67 5.75 -22.49
C PHE A 971 -3.04 5.07 -22.64
N GLY A 972 -3.25 4.26 -23.68
CA GLY A 972 -4.57 3.72 -24.03
C GLY A 972 -4.53 2.31 -24.62
N ASN A 973 -5.70 1.78 -24.99
CA ASN A 973 -5.83 0.47 -25.62
C ASN A 973 -5.42 0.54 -27.09
N GLN A 974 -4.46 -0.30 -27.46
CA GLN A 974 -4.03 -0.45 -28.84
C GLN A 974 -5.20 -0.91 -29.72
N ARG A 975 -5.25 -0.49 -30.99
CA ARG A 975 -6.32 -0.90 -31.93
C ARG A 975 -5.76 -1.62 -33.13
N PHE A 976 -6.41 -2.72 -33.48
CA PHE A 976 -6.24 -3.37 -34.77
C PHE A 976 -7.61 -3.66 -35.37
N VAL A 977 -7.98 -2.89 -36.40
CA VAL A 977 -9.35 -2.91 -36.94
C VAL A 977 -9.37 -3.01 -38.47
N ASP A 978 -10.48 -3.51 -39.00
CA ASP A 978 -10.79 -3.42 -40.43
C ASP A 978 -11.42 -2.06 -40.82
N SER A 979 -11.68 -1.88 -42.12
CA SER A 979 -12.27 -0.65 -42.68
C SER A 979 -13.69 -0.34 -42.16
N SER A 980 -14.37 -1.27 -41.48
CA SER A 980 -15.67 -1.06 -40.84
C SER A 980 -15.56 -0.71 -39.34
N GLY A 981 -14.35 -0.76 -38.78
CA GLY A 981 -14.08 -0.56 -37.36
C GLY A 981 -14.17 -1.82 -36.51
N ALA A 982 -14.31 -3.01 -37.11
CA ALA A 982 -14.34 -4.27 -36.37
C ALA A 982 -12.93 -4.67 -35.93
N THR A 983 -12.76 -5.04 -34.66
CA THR A 983 -11.48 -5.52 -34.11
C THR A 983 -11.06 -6.84 -34.76
N LEU A 984 -9.79 -6.90 -35.18
CA LEU A 984 -9.17 -8.05 -35.85
C LEU A 984 -8.21 -8.84 -34.96
N GLY A 985 -7.90 -8.33 -33.77
CA GLY A 985 -7.03 -8.96 -32.79
C GLY A 985 -6.36 -7.94 -31.89
N ASP A 986 -5.41 -8.41 -31.11
CA ASP A 986 -4.60 -7.58 -30.22
C ASP A 986 -3.36 -7.03 -30.95
N VAL A 987 -2.86 -5.88 -30.48
CA VAL A 987 -1.56 -5.33 -30.86
C VAL A 987 -0.62 -5.49 -29.67
N THR A 988 0.52 -6.16 -29.87
CA THR A 988 1.58 -6.20 -28.86
C THR A 988 2.53 -5.03 -29.10
N THR A 989 2.71 -4.13 -28.13
CA THR A 989 3.54 -2.93 -28.25
C THR A 989 4.68 -2.89 -27.23
N SER A 990 5.81 -2.32 -27.61
CA SER A 990 6.96 -2.04 -26.75
C SER A 990 7.72 -0.83 -27.27
N ALA A 991 8.27 0.00 -26.40
CA ALA A 991 9.09 1.13 -26.81
C ALA A 991 10.39 1.20 -26.02
N ASN A 992 11.42 1.78 -26.64
CA ASN A 992 12.71 1.97 -25.98
C ASN A 992 13.33 3.32 -26.34
N SER A 993 13.70 4.09 -25.31
CA SER A 993 14.27 5.43 -25.48
C SER A 993 15.70 5.44 -26.03
N ILE A 994 16.46 4.35 -25.90
CA ILE A 994 17.83 4.24 -26.42
C ILE A 994 17.81 4.06 -27.93
N SER A 995 17.01 3.10 -28.43
CA SER A 995 16.85 2.88 -29.87
C SER A 995 15.89 3.89 -30.51
N ARG A 996 15.02 4.49 -29.68
CA ARG A 996 13.96 5.44 -30.04
C ARG A 996 12.86 4.85 -30.91
N TYR A 997 12.70 3.53 -30.87
CA TYR A 997 11.64 2.85 -31.59
C TYR A 997 10.43 2.56 -30.69
N VAL A 998 9.24 2.84 -31.20
CA VAL A 998 7.99 2.18 -30.81
C VAL A 998 7.82 0.98 -31.76
N THR A 999 7.85 -0.22 -31.20
CA THR A 999 7.71 -1.49 -31.92
C THR A 999 6.37 -2.12 -31.61
N PHE A 1000 5.62 -2.54 -32.63
CA PHE A 1000 4.32 -3.15 -32.44
C PHE A 1000 4.04 -4.26 -33.45
N SER A 1001 3.28 -5.27 -33.06
CA SER A 1001 3.03 -6.44 -33.90
C SER A 1001 1.58 -6.90 -33.86
N VAL A 1002 1.12 -7.44 -34.99
CA VAL A 1002 -0.25 -7.95 -35.20
C VAL A 1002 -0.21 -9.32 -35.88
N ASP A 1003 -1.29 -10.09 -35.74
CA ASP A 1003 -1.44 -11.37 -36.44
C ASP A 1003 -1.41 -11.19 -37.96
N LYS A 1004 -0.53 -11.96 -38.61
CA LYS A 1004 -0.30 -11.86 -40.07
C LYS A 1004 -1.53 -12.27 -40.87
N ALA A 1005 -2.27 -13.29 -40.44
CA ALA A 1005 -3.42 -13.77 -41.18
C ALA A 1005 -4.55 -12.72 -41.13
N ALA A 1006 -4.78 -12.13 -39.96
CA ALA A 1006 -5.73 -11.03 -39.77
C ALA A 1006 -5.33 -9.77 -40.57
N LEU A 1007 -4.03 -9.47 -40.69
CA LEU A 1007 -3.52 -8.36 -41.50
C LEU A 1007 -3.82 -8.54 -43.00
N GLY A 1008 -4.01 -9.77 -43.46
CA GLY A 1008 -4.24 -10.09 -44.87
C GLY A 1008 -3.08 -10.82 -45.55
N GLY A 1009 -2.08 -11.28 -44.79
CA GLY A 1009 -0.91 -12.00 -45.26
C GLY A 1009 0.41 -11.29 -44.97
N THR A 1010 1.50 -11.76 -45.58
CA THR A 1010 2.80 -11.09 -45.53
C THR A 1010 2.78 -9.88 -46.47
N PRO A 1011 3.08 -8.66 -46.00
CA PRO A 1011 3.23 -7.49 -46.86
C PRO A 1011 4.26 -7.73 -47.98
N GLY A 1012 3.94 -7.26 -49.18
CA GLY A 1012 4.80 -7.38 -50.34
C GLY A 1012 4.51 -6.28 -51.36
N SER A 1013 5.09 -6.39 -52.56
CA SER A 1013 4.96 -5.37 -53.61
C SER A 1013 3.50 -4.91 -53.81
N GLY A 1014 3.31 -3.60 -53.82
CA GLY A 1014 2.01 -2.93 -53.95
C GLY A 1014 1.25 -2.70 -52.64
N TRP A 1015 1.65 -3.32 -51.53
CA TRP A 1015 1.12 -2.94 -50.22
C TRP A 1015 1.54 -1.52 -49.87
N GLY A 1016 0.62 -0.75 -49.30
CA GLY A 1016 0.85 0.65 -48.94
C GLY A 1016 0.66 0.91 -47.45
N PHE A 1017 1.41 1.88 -46.92
CA PHE A 1017 1.32 2.34 -45.55
C PHE A 1017 1.18 3.86 -45.50
N THR A 1018 0.11 4.37 -44.91
CA THR A 1018 0.06 5.76 -44.46
C THR A 1018 0.36 5.76 -42.97
N VAL A 1019 1.48 6.38 -42.59
CA VAL A 1019 1.96 6.44 -41.19
C VAL A 1019 1.75 7.87 -40.70
N VAL A 1020 0.99 8.03 -39.62
CA VAL A 1020 0.66 9.33 -39.04
C VAL A 1020 1.01 9.34 -37.57
N LEU A 1021 1.83 10.30 -37.17
CA LEU A 1021 2.16 10.55 -35.78
C LEU A 1021 1.39 11.75 -35.25
N THR A 1022 0.65 11.52 -34.17
CA THR A 1022 -0.15 12.53 -33.48
C THR A 1022 0.22 12.57 -32.00
N GLY A 1023 0.10 13.73 -31.36
CA GLY A 1023 0.24 13.81 -29.90
C GLY A 1023 -0.98 13.25 -29.17
N GLN A 1024 -0.75 12.28 -28.29
CA GLN A 1024 -1.77 11.63 -27.46
C GLN A 1024 -2.11 12.45 -26.21
N ASP A 1025 -3.36 12.38 -25.75
CA ASP A 1025 -3.84 13.03 -24.51
C ASP A 1025 -4.50 12.04 -23.52
N GLY A 1026 -3.97 10.81 -23.44
CA GLY A 1026 -4.53 9.78 -22.56
C GLY A 1026 -5.91 9.31 -23.01
N THR A 1027 -6.77 8.94 -22.05
CA THR A 1027 -8.17 8.56 -22.30
C THR A 1027 -9.12 9.75 -22.34
N HIS A 1028 -8.61 10.98 -22.55
CA HIS A 1028 -9.43 12.19 -22.58
C HIS A 1028 -9.92 12.48 -24.01
N GLY A 1029 -11.18 12.91 -24.13
CA GLY A 1029 -11.82 13.21 -25.41
C GLY A 1029 -12.27 11.96 -26.19
N THR A 1030 -13.00 12.15 -27.29
CA THR A 1030 -13.50 11.05 -28.14
C THR A 1030 -12.43 10.45 -29.04
N ASP A 1031 -11.37 11.21 -29.30
CA ASP A 1031 -10.37 10.91 -30.32
C ASP A 1031 -8.97 10.71 -29.72
N GLN A 1032 -8.83 10.71 -28.39
CA GLN A 1032 -7.58 10.41 -27.63
C GLN A 1032 -6.37 11.30 -27.96
N THR A 1033 -6.60 12.43 -28.63
CA THR A 1033 -5.57 13.30 -29.21
C THR A 1033 -5.49 14.64 -28.50
N ARG A 1034 -4.29 15.18 -28.44
CA ARG A 1034 -4.01 16.50 -27.90
C ARG A 1034 -4.60 17.59 -28.79
N GLY A 1035 -5.17 18.59 -28.14
CA GLY A 1035 -5.79 19.73 -28.83
C GLY A 1035 -4.77 20.70 -29.40
N PHE A 1036 -5.27 21.56 -30.30
CA PHE A 1036 -4.57 22.71 -30.83
C PHE A 1036 -5.18 24.01 -30.30
N SER A 1037 -4.34 25.01 -30.07
CA SER A 1037 -4.70 26.41 -29.85
C SER A 1037 -3.97 27.30 -30.86
N SER A 1038 -4.36 28.57 -30.99
CA SER A 1038 -3.72 29.47 -31.96
C SER A 1038 -2.21 29.61 -31.73
N THR A 1039 -1.80 29.68 -30.45
CA THR A 1039 -0.41 29.59 -29.98
C THR A 1039 -0.28 28.44 -28.99
N PRO A 1040 0.92 27.87 -28.77
CA PRO A 1040 1.06 26.69 -27.91
C PRO A 1040 0.69 27.01 -26.45
N GLY A 1041 -0.05 26.08 -25.83
CA GLY A 1041 -0.40 26.12 -24.41
C GLY A 1041 0.59 25.31 -23.57
N GLY A 1042 0.28 25.08 -22.29
CA GLY A 1042 1.06 24.12 -21.48
C GLY A 1042 1.01 22.71 -22.07
N TYR A 1043 -0.18 22.26 -22.46
CA TYR A 1043 -0.46 20.89 -22.90
C TYR A 1043 -1.21 20.84 -24.24
N ASN A 1044 -1.24 21.91 -25.03
CA ASN A 1044 -1.85 21.92 -26.36
C ASN A 1044 -0.82 22.40 -27.38
N PHE A 1045 -0.84 21.82 -28.58
CA PHE A 1045 -0.03 22.31 -29.69
C PHE A 1045 -0.49 23.71 -30.10
N GLY A 1046 0.43 24.50 -30.61
CA GLY A 1046 0.11 25.75 -31.29
C GLY A 1046 -0.07 25.51 -32.78
N VAL A 1047 -1.11 26.11 -33.38
CA VAL A 1047 -1.18 26.25 -34.84
C VAL A 1047 0.04 27.03 -35.32
N CYS A 1048 0.48 28.06 -34.60
CA CYS A 1048 1.77 28.71 -34.81
C CYS A 1048 2.48 29.02 -33.49
N ALA A 1049 3.82 29.11 -33.50
CA ALA A 1049 4.60 29.46 -32.32
C ALA A 1049 4.21 30.85 -31.75
N THR A 1050 3.85 31.77 -32.62
CA THR A 1050 3.33 33.10 -32.29
C THR A 1050 2.09 33.42 -33.10
N ALA A 1051 1.20 34.26 -32.56
CA ALA A 1051 0.01 34.70 -33.28
C ALA A 1051 0.40 35.55 -34.49
N GLU A 1052 0.04 35.09 -35.69
CA GLU A 1052 0.32 35.77 -36.95
C GLU A 1052 -0.94 35.85 -37.82
N ALA A 1053 -1.12 36.97 -38.51
CA ALA A 1053 -2.24 37.21 -39.41
C ALA A 1053 -2.04 36.58 -40.80
N THR A 1054 -1.44 35.39 -40.87
CA THR A 1054 -1.31 34.61 -42.10
C THR A 1054 -2.46 33.61 -42.21
N PRO A 1055 -2.92 33.22 -43.42
CA PRO A 1055 -4.01 32.26 -43.57
C PRO A 1055 -3.75 30.92 -42.85
N ILE A 1056 -2.49 30.49 -42.79
CA ILE A 1056 -2.11 29.25 -42.11
C ILE A 1056 -2.14 29.38 -40.58
N CYS A 1057 -1.65 30.49 -40.01
CA CYS A 1057 -1.67 30.71 -38.56
C CYS A 1057 -3.03 31.17 -38.00
N SER A 1058 -3.90 31.71 -38.85
CA SER A 1058 -5.23 32.22 -38.47
C SER A 1058 -6.36 31.20 -38.64
N ALA A 1059 -6.05 29.96 -39.05
CA ALA A 1059 -7.05 28.89 -39.15
C ALA A 1059 -7.66 28.55 -37.79
N ASP A 1060 -8.91 28.08 -37.79
CA ASP A 1060 -9.57 27.60 -36.57
C ASP A 1060 -8.81 26.37 -36.06
N PRO A 1061 -8.23 26.40 -34.84
CA PRO A 1061 -7.48 25.29 -34.28
C PRO A 1061 -8.26 23.97 -34.21
N ASN A 1062 -9.59 24.01 -34.24
CA ASN A 1062 -10.42 22.80 -34.24
C ASN A 1062 -10.54 22.13 -35.61
N THR A 1063 -10.05 22.77 -36.68
CA THR A 1063 -10.23 22.33 -38.08
C THR A 1063 -8.93 21.94 -38.76
N VAL A 1064 -7.78 22.25 -38.15
CA VAL A 1064 -6.47 21.88 -38.69
C VAL A 1064 -6.22 20.37 -38.52
N PRO A 1065 -5.50 19.70 -39.44
CA PRO A 1065 -5.12 18.29 -39.28
C PRO A 1065 -4.36 18.09 -37.97
N LYS A 1066 -4.70 17.05 -37.22
CA LYS A 1066 -4.00 16.76 -35.96
C LYS A 1066 -2.66 16.05 -36.17
N ALA A 1067 -2.37 15.61 -37.39
CA ALA A 1067 -1.09 15.03 -37.75
C ALA A 1067 0.03 16.04 -37.49
N VAL A 1068 0.91 15.70 -36.54
CA VAL A 1068 2.11 16.50 -36.25
C VAL A 1068 3.21 16.13 -37.24
N ASP A 1069 3.24 14.84 -37.63
CA ASP A 1069 4.19 14.30 -38.57
C ASP A 1069 3.61 13.11 -39.35
N VAL A 1070 4.00 12.95 -40.62
CA VAL A 1070 3.54 11.91 -41.55
C VAL A 1070 4.64 11.43 -42.47
N LEU A 1071 4.70 10.12 -42.69
CA LEU A 1071 5.65 9.57 -43.66
C LEU A 1071 5.16 9.78 -45.09
N THR A 1072 5.87 10.61 -45.87
CA THR A 1072 5.44 11.01 -47.21
C THR A 1072 6.05 10.17 -48.34
N PRO A 1073 5.39 10.04 -49.51
CA PRO A 1073 5.99 9.42 -50.69
C PRO A 1073 7.23 10.18 -51.18
N THR A 1074 8.15 9.47 -51.84
CA THR A 1074 9.35 10.11 -52.41
C THR A 1074 8.98 11.27 -53.34
N GLY A 1075 9.44 12.48 -53.01
CA GLY A 1075 9.20 13.69 -53.80
C GLY A 1075 7.98 14.51 -53.37
N THR A 1076 7.20 14.04 -52.39
CA THR A 1076 6.16 14.81 -51.70
C THR A 1076 6.77 15.52 -50.50
N ALA A 1077 6.40 16.77 -50.25
CA ALA A 1077 6.81 17.49 -49.04
C ALA A 1077 5.64 17.49 -48.04
N GLN A 1078 5.90 17.10 -46.80
CA GLN A 1078 4.91 17.14 -45.72
C GLN A 1078 4.25 18.52 -45.56
N SER A 1079 5.06 19.58 -45.66
CA SER A 1079 4.59 20.96 -45.57
C SER A 1079 3.56 21.34 -46.64
N ASP A 1080 3.56 20.65 -47.78
CA ASP A 1080 2.56 20.80 -48.84
C ASP A 1080 1.37 19.88 -48.57
N GLU A 1081 1.60 18.59 -48.33
CA GLU A 1081 0.54 17.58 -48.13
C GLU A 1081 -0.39 17.91 -46.95
N LEU A 1082 0.16 18.38 -45.82
CA LEU A 1082 -0.60 18.81 -44.64
C LEU A 1082 -1.14 20.24 -44.74
N ASN A 1083 -0.89 20.96 -45.84
CA ASN A 1083 -1.26 22.36 -45.95
C ASN A 1083 -2.78 22.52 -46.10
N TYR A 1084 -3.46 22.76 -44.98
CA TYR A 1084 -4.90 22.95 -44.90
C TYR A 1084 -5.43 24.24 -45.55
N VAL A 1085 -4.56 25.11 -46.06
CA VAL A 1085 -4.93 26.25 -46.91
C VAL A 1085 -4.92 25.88 -48.38
N LEU A 1086 -4.06 24.94 -48.79
CA LEU A 1086 -3.97 24.44 -50.17
C LEU A 1086 -4.91 23.24 -50.40
N HIS A 1087 -5.17 22.45 -49.36
CA HIS A 1087 -5.96 21.21 -49.42
C HIS A 1087 -7.09 21.27 -48.40
N THR A 1088 -8.34 21.17 -48.86
CA THR A 1088 -9.52 21.10 -47.99
C THR A 1088 -10.51 20.07 -48.52
N PRO A 1089 -10.59 18.86 -47.92
CA PRO A 1089 -9.78 18.39 -46.80
C PRO A 1089 -8.32 18.14 -47.17
N VAL A 1090 -7.45 18.06 -46.16
CA VAL A 1090 -6.10 17.49 -46.29
C VAL A 1090 -6.21 16.01 -46.65
N VAL A 1091 -5.39 15.54 -47.60
CA VAL A 1091 -5.43 14.17 -48.12
C VAL A 1091 -4.04 13.57 -48.07
N LEU A 1092 -3.87 12.51 -47.28
CA LEU A 1092 -2.59 11.81 -47.10
C LEU A 1092 -2.44 10.67 -48.10
N GLN A 1093 -1.25 10.52 -48.65
CA GLN A 1093 -0.86 9.40 -49.49
C GLN A 1093 -0.21 8.28 -48.68
N ASP A 1094 -0.09 7.09 -49.28
CA ASP A 1094 0.65 5.98 -48.74
C ASP A 1094 2.04 5.86 -49.40
N ILE A 1095 2.96 5.27 -48.66
CA ILE A 1095 4.22 4.76 -49.21
C ILE A 1095 4.00 3.29 -49.58
N THR A 1096 4.44 2.89 -50.77
CA THR A 1096 4.21 1.54 -51.27
C THR A 1096 5.48 0.71 -51.27
N ILE A 1097 5.36 -0.58 -50.93
CA ILE A 1097 6.43 -1.55 -51.13
C ILE A 1097 6.64 -1.69 -52.64
N PRO A 1098 7.86 -1.44 -53.17
CA PRO A 1098 8.12 -1.37 -54.61
C PRO A 1098 7.98 -2.70 -55.36
#